data_AF-A0A942C6A9-F1
#
_entry.id   AF-A0A942C6A9-F1
#
_cell.length_a   1.000
_cell.length_b   1.000
_cell.length_c   1.000
_cell.angle_alpha   90.00
_cell.angle_beta   90.00
_cell.angle_gamma   90.00
#
_symmetry.space_group_name_H-M   'P 1'
#
loop_
_entity.id
_entity.type
_entity.pdbx_description
1 polymer ?
#
loop_
_entity_poly.entity_id
_entity_poly.type
_entity_poly.pdbx_seq_one_letter_code
_entity_poly.pdbx_strand_id
1 'polypeptide(L)'
;MINQTKNTTQAPKQTAQSGTQTGKAEPPVPFWRKVFGLGPPRPMAERLEESLREKWKFPEVRPHHIESLLAPEADEKLRFFLDGYYAGRYLKLKKIYGLASQGRRGGVDDDDIDTLLQFGQKLLSYYDMLNDDETRRYIPRYFGGYYREGKIGTETLVNIASTNWLGPFMRKQFVTYAELLHTRFNLPRQVCGPLLASVGDSRMLNSILYRKTGPEEFQRLADIIAAPLPEDKRNDALVPALELLVLATKQQIPVAGVTSFVHRMKLQAEHFRPFTAIVYTLWAHNHDVDISCPVFSAYVKKVLDEFGPEIDLLKAPLFVNAYYDFKHDGEKLRIFLSPQYSETKAFVRRIGVTVPPNVWGMARVVVLAQKFDREKVPQLMRQLNEEVTLADLVFLNGISNNPEEVALLLNREKLLAQVEGIKIKRIVKRRRNDQVEDLSNRIDQASANGFIRILRRLTGLREDIKANYTEEADFRRFKNIQLLQLHILERSFDFPGLDELLGWEVSKDIHDSTREGGGFFDYDRDLALFVSVPAEQESNRKYKASIVQRSAAACAIGHFHALKIDTATYAGPSGWRGAQAGDIDSAAEADICSVIVTTVGHPKESNGVKNKGKVAVDVDFLFIDRENGDPLIRDRGVRNIPYFTKDQIPPISKPSRKEKKRRRIEDAHFCPPIDLPLP
;
A
#
# COMPACT_ATOMS: atom_id res chain seq x y z
N MET A 1 59.00 8.63 -65.10
CA MET A 1 60.24 8.76 -64.31
C MET A 1 60.00 9.85 -63.29
N ILE A 2 59.87 9.48 -62.01
CA ILE A 2 60.89 9.70 -60.94
C ILE A 2 60.86 11.18 -60.49
N ASN A 3 60.75 11.57 -59.23
CA ASN A 3 60.53 10.94 -57.92
C ASN A 3 60.20 12.12 -56.95
N GLN A 4 59.28 11.95 -56.00
CA GLN A 4 59.50 11.90 -54.53
C GLN A 4 60.22 13.13 -53.92
N THR A 5 59.80 13.75 -52.80
CA THR A 5 59.34 13.14 -51.54
C THR A 5 58.62 14.15 -50.60
N LYS A 6 57.49 13.68 -50.03
CA LYS A 6 57.00 13.69 -48.63
C LYS A 6 56.79 14.97 -47.77
N ASN A 7 55.50 15.10 -47.42
CA ASN A 7 54.85 15.28 -46.09
C ASN A 7 55.13 16.56 -45.26
N THR A 8 54.12 17.27 -44.73
CA THR A 8 53.14 16.82 -43.71
C THR A 8 51.99 17.86 -43.64
N THR A 9 50.74 17.55 -44.05
CA THR A 9 49.53 17.27 -43.21
C THR A 9 48.98 18.53 -42.49
N GLN A 10 47.73 19.01 -42.61
CA GLN A 10 46.49 18.52 -43.25
C GLN A 10 45.49 19.67 -43.48
N ALA A 11 44.93 19.70 -44.70
CA ALA A 11 43.61 20.10 -45.20
C ALA A 11 42.81 21.30 -44.61
N PRO A 12 42.57 22.34 -45.45
CA PRO A 12 41.50 23.33 -45.31
C PRO A 12 40.30 22.99 -46.23
N LYS A 13 39.08 23.41 -45.89
CA LYS A 13 38.00 23.59 -46.88
C LYS A 13 37.17 24.85 -46.62
N GLN A 14 37.22 25.72 -47.60
CA GLN A 14 36.38 26.91 -47.83
C GLN A 14 35.08 26.54 -48.55
N THR A 15 34.09 27.47 -48.47
CA THR A 15 32.99 27.76 -49.43
C THR A 15 31.90 26.69 -49.62
N ALA A 16 30.59 26.98 -49.78
CA ALA A 16 29.89 28.14 -50.35
C ALA A 16 28.44 28.26 -49.78
N GLN A 17 27.95 29.47 -49.51
CA GLN A 17 26.89 30.22 -50.23
C GLN A 17 25.42 29.77 -50.16
N SER A 18 24.61 30.73 -49.69
CA SER A 18 23.22 31.10 -50.03
C SER A 18 22.06 30.14 -49.74
N GLY A 19 21.17 30.60 -48.84
CA GLY A 19 19.80 30.08 -48.69
C GLY A 19 19.03 30.77 -47.56
N THR A 20 18.37 31.88 -47.88
CA THR A 20 17.11 32.39 -47.27
C THR A 20 16.86 32.15 -45.77
N GLN A 21 16.99 33.23 -44.98
CA GLN A 21 16.31 33.38 -43.69
C GLN A 21 14.79 33.28 -43.88
N THR A 22 14.20 32.13 -43.57
CA THR A 22 12.79 32.07 -43.20
C THR A 22 12.67 32.58 -41.78
N GLY A 23 12.32 33.86 -41.64
CA GLY A 23 11.86 34.42 -40.39
C GLY A 23 10.71 33.55 -39.85
N LYS A 24 10.85 33.08 -38.61
CA LYS A 24 9.73 32.53 -37.85
C LYS A 24 8.74 33.69 -37.69
N ALA A 25 7.62 33.61 -38.40
CA ALA A 25 6.52 34.54 -38.22
C ALA A 25 6.07 34.47 -36.75
N GLU A 26 6.11 35.61 -36.06
CA GLU A 26 5.45 35.73 -34.76
C GLU A 26 3.95 35.45 -34.93
N PRO A 27 3.33 34.69 -34.01
CA PRO A 27 1.90 34.44 -34.08
C PRO A 27 1.13 35.76 -33.98
N PRO A 28 0.05 35.95 -34.77
CA PRO A 28 -0.68 37.21 -34.78
C PRO A 28 -1.28 37.51 -33.40
N VAL A 29 -1.00 38.72 -32.90
CA VAL A 29 -1.56 39.23 -31.65
C VAL A 29 -3.09 39.28 -31.76
N PRO A 30 -3.86 38.66 -30.85
CA PRO A 30 -5.32 38.65 -30.91
C PRO A 30 -5.91 40.06 -30.96
N PHE A 31 -6.94 40.27 -31.79
CA PHE A 31 -7.60 41.57 -32.04
C PHE A 31 -7.81 42.40 -30.76
N TRP A 32 -8.35 41.79 -29.70
CA TRP A 32 -8.61 42.46 -28.43
C TRP A 32 -7.36 43.03 -27.75
N ARG A 33 -6.19 42.41 -27.89
CA ARG A 33 -4.95 42.94 -27.29
C ARG A 33 -4.40 44.16 -28.02
N LYS A 34 -4.61 44.21 -29.33
CA LYS A 34 -4.25 45.37 -30.16
C LYS A 34 -5.09 46.59 -29.78
N VAL A 35 -6.35 46.37 -29.38
CA VAL A 35 -7.27 47.42 -28.91
C VAL A 35 -6.89 47.95 -27.52
N PHE A 36 -6.34 47.11 -26.64
CA PHE A 36 -5.99 47.50 -25.26
C PHE A 36 -4.49 47.79 -25.02
N GLY A 37 -3.65 47.83 -26.06
CA GLY A 37 -2.22 48.11 -25.92
C GLY A 37 -1.44 47.04 -25.12
N LEU A 38 -1.97 45.81 -25.05
CA LEU A 38 -1.35 44.73 -24.29
C LEU A 38 -0.35 44.00 -25.19
N GLY A 39 0.93 44.00 -24.79
CA GLY A 39 2.01 43.31 -25.50
C GLY A 39 1.79 41.79 -25.69
N PRO A 40 2.67 41.12 -26.45
CA PRO A 40 2.59 39.67 -26.63
C PRO A 40 2.62 38.95 -25.25
N PRO A 41 1.91 37.81 -25.10
CA PRO A 41 1.91 37.10 -23.83
C PRO A 41 3.33 36.63 -23.56
N ARG A 42 3.89 37.01 -22.41
CA ARG A 42 5.15 36.41 -21.94
C ARG A 42 4.97 34.87 -21.93
N PRO A 43 5.94 34.10 -22.45
CA PRO A 43 5.95 32.64 -22.38
C PRO A 43 5.61 32.16 -20.96
N MET A 44 4.80 31.09 -20.87
CA MET A 44 4.35 30.57 -19.57
C MET A 44 5.54 30.18 -18.67
N ALA A 45 6.64 29.70 -19.26
CA ALA A 45 7.90 29.43 -18.59
C ALA A 45 8.50 30.66 -17.91
N GLU A 46 8.58 31.80 -18.61
CA GLU A 46 9.10 33.06 -18.05
C GLU A 46 8.22 33.57 -16.90
N ARG A 47 6.89 33.53 -17.09
CA ARG A 47 5.93 33.93 -16.05
C ARG A 47 6.00 33.04 -14.81
N LEU A 48 6.24 31.74 -15.01
CA LEU A 48 6.41 30.79 -13.92
C LEU A 48 7.74 31.03 -13.21
N GLU A 49 8.83 31.22 -13.95
CA GLU A 49 10.14 31.54 -13.37
C GLU A 49 10.10 32.84 -12.57
N GLU A 50 9.49 33.88 -13.12
CA GLU A 50 9.23 35.17 -12.44
C GLU A 50 8.42 34.93 -11.16
N SER A 51 7.36 34.12 -11.21
CA SER A 51 6.59 33.79 -10.01
C SER A 51 7.43 33.08 -8.95
N LEU A 52 8.19 32.05 -9.33
CA LEU A 52 9.00 31.24 -8.42
C LEU A 52 10.13 32.08 -7.78
N ARG A 53 10.79 32.94 -8.56
CA ARG A 53 11.90 33.80 -8.08
C ARG A 53 11.42 35.04 -7.34
N GLU A 54 10.43 35.75 -7.87
CA GLU A 54 10.04 37.06 -7.34
C GLU A 54 8.92 36.98 -6.30
N LYS A 55 7.89 36.14 -6.54
CA LYS A 55 6.75 36.01 -5.62
C LYS A 55 7.02 34.99 -4.52
N TRP A 56 7.48 33.80 -4.89
CA TRP A 56 7.77 32.72 -3.93
C TRP A 56 9.17 32.83 -3.30
N LYS A 57 10.06 33.63 -3.91
CA LYS A 57 11.42 33.91 -3.40
C LYS A 57 12.30 32.67 -3.23
N PHE A 58 12.18 31.71 -4.15
CA PHE A 58 13.07 30.56 -4.16
C PHE A 58 14.48 30.95 -4.61
N PRO A 59 15.53 30.57 -3.87
CA PRO A 59 16.91 30.95 -4.20
C PRO A 59 17.42 30.23 -5.45
N GLU A 60 16.97 28.99 -5.68
CA GLU A 60 17.37 28.18 -6.83
C GLU A 60 16.13 27.65 -7.58
N VAL A 61 15.98 28.07 -8.85
CA VAL A 61 14.97 27.53 -9.77
C VAL A 61 15.73 26.84 -10.90
N ARG A 62 15.62 25.51 -10.97
CA ARG A 62 16.29 24.68 -11.98
C ARG A 62 15.37 24.44 -13.17
N PRO A 63 15.91 24.20 -14.38
CA PRO A 63 15.10 23.96 -15.58
C PRO A 63 14.06 22.85 -15.41
N HIS A 64 14.43 21.75 -14.76
CA HIS A 64 13.50 20.63 -14.53
C HIS A 64 12.31 20.97 -13.63
N HIS A 65 12.40 21.99 -12.75
CA HIS A 65 11.25 22.46 -11.96
C HIS A 65 10.24 23.20 -12.85
N ILE A 66 10.71 23.94 -13.85
CA ILE A 66 9.85 24.64 -14.81
C ILE A 66 9.24 23.61 -15.76
N GLU A 67 10.03 22.66 -16.26
CA GLU A 67 9.55 21.59 -17.13
C GLU A 67 8.50 20.72 -16.44
N SER A 68 8.70 20.36 -15.16
CA SER A 68 7.74 19.55 -14.40
C SER A 68 6.43 20.28 -14.12
N LEU A 69 6.48 21.60 -13.89
CA LEU A 69 5.30 22.43 -13.66
C LEU A 69 4.55 22.83 -14.94
N LEU A 70 5.24 22.88 -16.08
CA LEU A 70 4.62 23.09 -17.39
C LEU A 70 4.13 21.79 -18.05
N ALA A 71 4.41 20.65 -17.42
CA ALA A 71 3.94 19.37 -17.91
C ALA A 71 2.39 19.35 -17.93
N PRO A 72 1.75 18.79 -18.97
CA PRO A 72 0.29 18.81 -19.14
C PRO A 72 -0.53 18.37 -17.92
N GLU A 73 0.03 17.48 -17.11
CA GLU A 73 -0.53 16.89 -15.89
C GLU A 73 -0.42 17.78 -14.64
N ALA A 74 0.32 18.88 -14.70
CA ALA A 74 0.63 19.72 -13.56
C ALA A 74 -0.25 20.98 -13.44
N ASP A 75 -1.35 21.10 -14.20
CA ASP A 75 -2.14 22.34 -14.30
C ASP A 75 -2.60 22.89 -12.93
N GLU A 76 -3.03 22.04 -12.00
CA GLU A 76 -3.38 22.48 -10.64
C GLU A 76 -2.19 23.02 -9.84
N LYS A 77 -1.02 22.38 -9.98
CA LYS A 77 0.23 22.80 -9.34
C LYS A 77 0.79 24.07 -9.99
N LEU A 78 0.68 24.17 -11.31
CA LEU A 78 1.02 25.35 -12.09
C LEU A 78 0.19 26.55 -11.64
N ARG A 79 -1.14 26.40 -11.53
CA ARG A 79 -2.05 27.44 -11.02
C ARG A 79 -1.68 27.86 -9.59
N PHE A 80 -1.38 26.89 -8.73
CA PHE A 80 -0.94 27.15 -7.36
C PHE A 80 0.29 28.07 -7.32
N PHE A 81 1.32 27.81 -8.13
CA PHE A 81 2.53 28.65 -8.15
C PHE A 81 2.37 29.97 -8.91
N LEU A 82 1.43 30.07 -9.84
CA LEU A 82 1.16 31.33 -10.57
C LEU A 82 0.29 32.31 -9.78
N ASP A 83 -0.53 31.81 -8.87
CA ASP A 83 -1.39 32.65 -8.04
C ASP A 83 -0.60 33.28 -6.88
N GLY A 84 -0.47 34.61 -6.92
CA GLY A 84 0.22 35.40 -5.90
C GLY A 84 -0.45 35.36 -4.53
N TYR A 85 -1.73 34.97 -4.45
CA TYR A 85 -2.46 34.81 -3.20
C TYR A 85 -1.83 33.76 -2.29
N TYR A 86 -1.45 32.61 -2.86
CA TYR A 86 -0.83 31.51 -2.11
C TYR A 86 0.61 31.84 -1.68
N ALA A 87 1.39 32.51 -2.55
CA ALA A 87 2.74 32.94 -2.24
C ALA A 87 2.78 33.87 -1.01
N GLY A 88 1.87 34.85 -0.94
CA GLY A 88 1.79 35.77 0.20
C GLY A 88 1.47 35.05 1.52
N ARG A 89 0.53 34.09 1.49
CA ARG A 89 0.19 33.26 2.65
C ARG A 89 1.36 32.40 3.10
N TYR A 90 2.04 31.74 2.16
CA TYR A 90 3.22 30.92 2.44
C TYR A 90 4.34 31.75 3.04
N LEU A 91 4.73 32.88 2.43
CA LEU A 91 5.79 33.74 2.95
C LEU A 91 5.50 34.26 4.36
N LYS A 92 4.23 34.51 4.66
CA LYS A 92 3.81 34.88 6.02
C LYS A 92 3.98 33.72 7.00
N LEU A 93 3.58 32.50 6.65
CA LEU A 93 3.84 31.31 7.48
C LEU A 93 5.34 31.03 7.62
N LYS A 94 6.13 31.19 6.54
CA LYS A 94 7.59 31.09 6.56
C LYS A 94 8.21 32.08 7.54
N LYS A 95 7.72 33.32 7.58
CA LYS A 95 8.15 34.34 8.56
C LYS A 95 7.77 33.99 10.00
N ILE A 96 6.59 33.42 10.22
CA ILE A 96 6.09 33.09 11.56
C ILE A 96 6.82 31.87 12.14
N TYR A 97 7.01 30.82 11.34
CA TYR A 97 7.44 29.51 11.80
C TYR A 97 8.85 29.10 11.34
N GLY A 98 9.48 29.87 10.45
CA GLY A 98 10.79 29.50 9.90
C GLY A 98 10.73 28.21 9.07
N LEU A 99 9.88 28.15 8.05
CA LEU A 99 9.67 26.92 7.27
C LEU A 99 10.95 26.48 6.52
N ALA A 100 11.23 25.18 6.61
CA ALA A 100 12.43 24.52 6.09
C ALA A 100 12.16 23.08 5.63
N SER A 101 13.09 22.53 4.87
CA SER A 101 13.17 21.10 4.54
C SER A 101 14.17 20.40 5.46
N GLN A 102 13.85 19.18 5.90
CA GLN A 102 14.78 18.36 6.69
C GLN A 102 15.53 17.40 5.76
N GLY A 103 16.85 17.57 5.65
CA GLY A 103 17.69 16.67 4.87
C GLY A 103 17.79 15.27 5.51
N ARG A 104 18.08 14.24 4.70
CA ARG A 104 18.23 12.84 5.16
C ARG A 104 19.30 12.63 6.25
N ARG A 105 20.22 13.58 6.42
CA ARG A 105 21.28 13.59 7.45
C ARG A 105 21.00 14.53 8.62
N GLY A 106 19.80 15.13 8.68
CA GLY A 106 19.37 16.00 9.77
C GLY A 106 19.76 17.47 9.67
N GLY A 107 20.33 17.91 8.53
CA GLY A 107 20.56 19.32 8.21
C GLY A 107 19.25 20.07 7.92
N VAL A 108 19.26 21.39 8.12
CA VAL A 108 18.11 22.27 7.93
C VAL A 108 18.37 23.17 6.73
N ASP A 109 17.72 22.84 5.61
CA ASP A 109 17.78 23.63 4.39
C ASP A 109 16.50 24.44 4.23
N ASP A 110 16.54 25.57 3.54
CA ASP A 110 15.31 26.29 3.20
C ASP A 110 14.39 25.38 2.35
N ASP A 111 13.07 25.55 2.49
CA ASP A 111 12.12 24.87 1.60
C ASP A 111 12.47 25.13 0.13
N ASP A 112 12.46 24.06 -0.65
CA ASP A 112 12.60 24.09 -2.09
C ASP A 112 11.24 23.93 -2.79
N ILE A 113 11.29 23.94 -4.12
CA ILE A 113 10.10 23.81 -4.96
C ILE A 113 9.45 22.43 -4.78
N ASP A 114 10.25 21.36 -4.62
CA ASP A 114 9.77 19.99 -4.44
C ASP A 114 8.97 19.82 -3.14
N THR A 115 9.42 20.45 -2.05
CA THR A 115 8.71 20.45 -0.77
C THR A 115 7.33 21.10 -0.91
N LEU A 116 7.21 22.22 -1.62
CA LEU A 116 5.92 22.88 -1.84
C LEU A 116 5.05 22.17 -2.89
N LEU A 117 5.64 21.50 -3.87
CA LEU A 117 4.93 20.63 -4.80
C LEU A 117 4.22 19.48 -4.07
N GLN A 118 4.82 18.99 -2.97
CA GLN A 118 4.29 17.89 -2.18
C GLN A 118 3.31 18.34 -1.08
N PHE A 119 3.64 19.40 -0.35
CA PHE A 119 2.92 19.78 0.88
C PHE A 119 2.25 21.15 0.84
N GLY A 120 2.56 22.00 -0.15
CA GLY A 120 2.20 23.42 -0.16
C GLY A 120 0.68 23.67 -0.13
N GLN A 121 -0.09 22.98 -0.98
CA GLN A 121 -1.55 23.11 -0.99
C GLN A 121 -2.16 22.68 0.35
N LYS A 122 -1.69 21.57 0.93
CA LYS A 122 -2.17 21.06 2.21
C LYS A 122 -1.82 22.02 3.35
N LEU A 123 -0.61 22.57 3.37
CA LEU A 123 -0.21 23.59 4.34
C LEU A 123 -1.13 24.81 4.29
N LEU A 124 -1.38 25.34 3.09
CA LEU A 124 -2.20 26.55 2.93
C LEU A 124 -3.69 26.32 3.19
N SER A 125 -4.16 25.07 3.13
CA SER A 125 -5.51 24.70 3.60
C SER A 125 -5.69 24.96 5.11
N TYR A 126 -4.61 24.92 5.89
CA TYR A 126 -4.60 25.22 7.32
C TYR A 126 -4.22 26.66 7.66
N TYR A 127 -4.07 27.53 6.64
CA TYR A 127 -3.51 28.87 6.83
C TYR A 127 -4.24 29.69 7.90
N ASP A 128 -5.58 29.73 7.91
CA ASP A 128 -6.32 30.59 8.85
C ASP A 128 -6.12 30.12 10.30
N MET A 129 -6.06 28.81 10.55
CA MET A 129 -5.76 28.24 11.86
C MET A 129 -4.30 28.48 12.27
N LEU A 130 -3.34 28.29 11.36
CA LEU A 130 -1.92 28.52 11.63
C LEU A 130 -1.60 30.01 11.79
N ASN A 131 -2.37 30.88 11.13
CA ASN A 131 -2.25 32.32 11.23
C ASN A 131 -3.09 32.89 12.40
N ASP A 132 -3.74 32.07 13.22
CA ASP A 132 -4.42 32.50 14.43
C ASP A 132 -3.43 32.80 15.57
N ASP A 133 -3.67 33.87 16.34
CA ASP A 133 -2.73 34.35 17.36
C ASP A 133 -2.43 33.34 18.47
N GLU A 134 -3.39 32.49 18.83
CA GLU A 134 -3.18 31.44 19.84
C GLU A 134 -2.32 30.30 19.27
N THR A 135 -2.64 29.83 18.05
CA THR A 135 -1.86 28.77 17.38
C THR A 135 -0.41 29.19 17.16
N ARG A 136 -0.18 30.46 16.78
CA ARG A 136 1.17 31.03 16.63
C ARG A 136 1.97 30.99 17.94
N ARG A 137 1.31 31.09 19.10
CA ARG A 137 1.97 30.98 20.41
C ARG A 137 2.16 29.53 20.85
N TYR A 138 1.18 28.67 20.57
CA TYR A 138 1.18 27.30 21.06
C TYR A 138 2.15 26.39 20.30
N ILE A 139 2.28 26.55 18.97
CA ILE A 139 3.17 25.68 18.20
C ILE A 139 4.63 25.84 18.67
N PRO A 140 5.24 27.03 18.72
CA PRO A 140 6.63 27.16 19.20
C PRO A 140 6.79 26.74 20.67
N ARG A 141 5.77 27.00 21.51
CA ARG A 141 5.81 26.69 22.95
C ARG A 141 5.74 25.19 23.25
N TYR A 142 4.84 24.47 22.57
CA TYR A 142 4.53 23.09 22.90
C TYR A 142 5.06 22.08 21.89
N PHE A 143 5.39 22.52 20.67
CA PHE A 143 6.04 21.72 19.62
C PHE A 143 7.47 22.19 19.33
N GLY A 144 8.06 22.98 20.24
CA GLY A 144 9.42 23.53 20.11
C GLY A 144 10.50 22.47 19.84
N GLY A 145 10.30 21.22 20.25
CA GLY A 145 11.24 20.12 19.99
C GLY A 145 11.38 19.76 18.50
N TYR A 146 10.43 20.14 17.65
CA TYR A 146 10.53 19.99 16.20
C TYR A 146 11.30 21.12 15.51
N TYR A 147 11.65 22.18 16.25
CA TYR A 147 12.43 23.28 15.71
C TYR A 147 13.91 22.95 15.78
N ARG A 148 14.62 23.17 14.67
CA ARG A 148 16.07 23.13 14.60
C ARG A 148 16.54 24.46 14.03
N GLU A 149 17.45 25.13 14.74
CA GLU A 149 17.97 26.45 14.35
C GLU A 149 16.84 27.49 14.12
N GLY A 150 15.77 27.40 14.91
CA GLY A 150 14.61 28.29 14.79
C GLY A 150 13.70 28.00 13.59
N LYS A 151 13.90 26.87 12.90
CA LYS A 151 13.14 26.47 11.72
C LYS A 151 12.39 25.15 11.93
N ILE A 152 11.25 24.97 11.26
CA ILE A 152 10.43 23.75 11.30
C ILE A 152 10.19 23.19 9.90
N GLY A 153 10.17 21.87 9.80
CA GLY A 153 9.80 21.15 8.58
C GLY A 153 8.41 21.55 8.05
N THR A 154 8.26 21.88 6.77
CA THR A 154 6.92 22.14 6.19
C THR A 154 6.00 20.92 6.34
N GLU A 155 6.50 19.71 6.08
CA GLU A 155 5.77 18.46 6.36
C GLU A 155 5.39 18.34 7.84
N THR A 156 6.31 18.63 8.74
CA THR A 156 6.08 18.57 10.19
C THR A 156 4.98 19.53 10.62
N LEU A 157 4.98 20.76 10.11
CA LEU A 157 3.95 21.75 10.43
C LEU A 157 2.58 21.31 9.89
N VAL A 158 2.51 20.72 8.69
CA VAL A 158 1.29 20.11 8.15
C VAL A 158 0.77 19.00 9.07
N ASN A 159 1.66 18.14 9.56
CA ASN A 159 1.28 17.05 10.45
C ASN A 159 0.74 17.59 11.79
N ILE A 160 1.39 18.60 12.38
CA ILE A 160 0.92 19.29 13.59
C ILE A 160 -0.45 19.94 13.34
N ALA A 161 -0.62 20.63 12.21
CA ALA A 161 -1.86 21.30 11.83
C ALA A 161 -3.02 20.32 11.60
N SER A 162 -2.72 19.11 11.14
CA SER A 162 -3.72 18.07 10.92
C SER A 162 -4.23 17.42 12.22
N THR A 163 -3.64 17.74 13.37
CA THR A 163 -4.10 17.23 14.66
C THR A 163 -5.43 17.85 15.06
N ASN A 164 -6.32 17.05 15.64
CA ASN A 164 -7.60 17.55 16.18
C ASN A 164 -7.41 18.55 17.33
N TRP A 165 -6.23 18.60 17.95
CA TRP A 165 -5.91 19.43 19.11
C TRP A 165 -5.85 20.93 18.84
N LEU A 166 -5.38 21.32 17.66
CA LEU A 166 -5.22 22.74 17.30
C LEU A 166 -6.48 23.35 16.68
N GLY A 167 -7.48 22.50 16.41
CA GLY A 167 -8.81 22.91 15.99
C GLY A 167 -9.50 23.80 17.04
N PRO A 168 -10.45 24.64 16.61
CA PRO A 168 -11.06 25.68 17.44
C PRO A 168 -11.74 25.16 18.72
N PHE A 169 -12.21 23.91 18.73
CA PHE A 169 -12.89 23.30 19.88
C PHE A 169 -11.95 22.65 20.90
N MET A 170 -10.80 22.12 20.45
CA MET A 170 -9.90 21.33 21.31
C MET A 170 -8.73 22.16 21.85
N ARG A 171 -8.47 23.34 21.28
CA ARG A 171 -7.28 24.14 21.57
C ARG A 171 -7.14 24.52 23.06
N LYS A 172 -8.23 24.87 23.73
CA LYS A 172 -8.20 25.14 25.18
C LYS A 172 -7.84 23.90 25.99
N GLN A 173 -8.42 22.75 25.62
CA GLN A 173 -8.12 21.46 26.25
C GLN A 173 -6.67 21.04 26.02
N PHE A 174 -6.14 21.27 24.82
CA PHE A 174 -4.73 21.05 24.49
C PHE A 174 -3.80 21.77 25.47
N VAL A 175 -4.02 23.07 25.72
CA VAL A 175 -3.20 23.85 26.66
C VAL A 175 -3.32 23.31 28.08
N THR A 176 -4.53 23.01 28.54
CA THR A 176 -4.76 22.42 29.86
C THR A 176 -4.00 21.11 30.03
N TYR A 177 -4.07 20.22 29.04
CA TYR A 177 -3.35 18.96 29.09
C TYR A 177 -1.84 19.12 28.95
N ALA A 178 -1.38 20.07 28.14
CA ALA A 178 0.05 20.33 27.97
C ALA A 178 0.67 20.88 29.26
N GLU A 179 -0.03 21.78 29.96
CA GLU A 179 0.40 22.25 31.28
C GLU A 179 0.29 21.15 32.33
N LEU A 180 -0.73 20.28 32.27
CA LEU A 180 -0.81 19.16 33.21
C LEU A 180 0.34 18.16 32.98
N LEU A 181 0.66 17.83 31.74
CA LEU A 181 1.83 17.01 31.39
C LEU A 181 3.13 17.64 31.90
N HIS A 182 3.30 18.94 31.67
CA HIS A 182 4.47 19.69 32.13
C HIS A 182 4.59 19.68 33.66
N THR A 183 3.51 20.01 34.38
CA THR A 183 3.53 20.22 35.83
C THR A 183 3.51 18.90 36.62
N ARG A 184 2.71 17.93 36.18
CA ARG A 184 2.57 16.64 36.89
C ARG A 184 3.71 15.69 36.59
N PHE A 185 4.18 15.64 35.34
CA PHE A 185 5.21 14.69 34.90
C PHE A 185 6.58 15.34 34.66
N ASN A 186 6.73 16.62 35.01
CA ASN A 186 7.96 17.40 34.79
C ASN A 186 8.47 17.37 33.34
N LEU A 187 7.54 17.25 32.38
CA LEU A 187 7.87 17.14 30.96
C LEU A 187 8.30 18.48 30.39
N PRO A 188 9.34 18.57 29.54
CA PRO A 188 9.66 19.80 28.85
C PRO A 188 8.48 20.26 27.99
N ARG A 189 8.05 21.52 28.14
CA ARG A 189 6.88 22.06 27.42
C ARG A 189 6.91 21.78 25.92
N GLN A 190 8.09 21.90 25.34
CA GLN A 190 8.38 21.67 23.92
C GLN A 190 8.16 20.24 23.41
N VAL A 191 7.94 19.28 24.33
CA VAL A 191 7.64 17.87 24.02
C VAL A 191 6.16 17.54 24.33
N CYS A 192 5.46 18.38 25.10
CA CYS A 192 4.05 18.15 25.44
C CYS A 192 3.12 18.16 24.21
N GLY A 193 3.37 19.03 23.23
CA GLY A 193 2.59 19.09 21.99
C GLY A 193 2.68 17.79 21.17
N PRO A 194 3.89 17.31 20.84
CA PRO A 194 4.11 16.01 20.22
C PRO A 194 3.42 14.85 20.98
N LEU A 195 3.54 14.84 22.30
CA LEU A 195 2.93 13.83 23.17
C LEU A 195 1.41 13.82 23.08
N LEU A 196 0.77 14.99 23.11
CA LEU A 196 -0.68 15.09 22.98
C LEU A 196 -1.15 14.68 21.58
N ALA A 197 -0.42 15.12 20.55
CA ALA A 197 -0.70 14.76 19.17
C ALA A 197 -0.69 13.25 18.93
N SER A 198 0.18 12.51 19.62
CA SER A 198 0.31 11.05 19.44
C SER A 198 -0.79 10.24 20.13
N VAL A 199 -1.33 10.72 21.25
CA VAL A 199 -2.34 10.01 22.06
C VAL A 199 -3.78 10.17 21.55
N GLY A 200 -4.08 11.22 20.78
CA GLY A 200 -5.32 11.34 19.98
C GLY A 200 -6.68 11.50 20.69
N ASP A 201 -6.86 11.02 21.94
CA ASP A 201 -8.15 11.04 22.68
C ASP A 201 -8.05 11.68 24.08
N SER A 202 -8.79 12.77 24.29
CA SER A 202 -8.84 13.52 25.56
C SER A 202 -9.45 12.75 26.73
N ARG A 203 -10.40 11.82 26.50
CA ARG A 203 -11.03 11.03 27.58
C ARG A 203 -10.09 9.99 28.16
N MET A 204 -9.29 9.39 27.29
CA MET A 204 -8.27 8.43 27.70
C MET A 204 -7.09 9.12 28.35
N LEU A 205 -6.66 10.25 27.80
CA LEU A 205 -5.64 11.08 28.41
C LEU A 205 -6.06 11.52 29.82
N ASN A 206 -7.32 11.96 30.03
CA ASN A 206 -7.87 12.20 31.37
C ASN A 206 -7.69 10.98 32.29
N SER A 207 -7.92 9.77 31.78
CA SER A 207 -7.85 8.56 32.60
C SER A 207 -6.43 8.29 33.11
N ILE A 208 -5.37 8.71 32.40
CA ILE A 208 -3.97 8.59 32.82
C ILE A 208 -3.57 9.77 33.70
N LEU A 209 -3.92 10.98 33.23
CA LEU A 209 -3.63 12.25 33.87
C LEU A 209 -4.36 12.42 35.21
N TYR A 210 -5.40 11.63 35.48
CA TYR A 210 -6.17 11.66 36.73
C TYR A 210 -6.23 10.30 37.47
N ARG A 211 -5.73 9.17 36.91
CA ARG A 211 -5.49 7.95 37.71
C ARG A 211 -4.24 8.09 38.59
N LYS A 212 -4.10 7.15 39.53
CA LYS A 212 -2.91 6.93 40.37
C LYS A 212 -1.67 6.40 39.59
N THR A 213 -1.54 6.67 38.29
CA THR A 213 -0.26 6.42 37.61
C THR A 213 0.69 7.53 38.02
N GLY A 214 1.73 7.17 38.76
CA GLY A 214 2.66 8.12 39.36
C GLY A 214 3.57 8.76 38.30
N PRO A 215 3.98 10.02 38.46
CA PRO A 215 5.05 10.62 37.65
C PRO A 215 6.31 9.74 37.59
N GLU A 216 6.62 9.07 38.69
CA GLU A 216 7.72 8.12 38.79
C GLU A 216 7.56 6.89 37.91
N GLU A 217 6.35 6.36 37.75
CA GLU A 217 6.09 5.18 36.91
C GLU A 217 6.28 5.50 35.43
N PHE A 218 5.81 6.70 35.02
CA PHE A 218 6.07 7.24 33.70
C PHE A 218 7.56 7.46 33.47
N GLN A 219 8.25 8.12 34.41
CA GLN A 219 9.68 8.37 34.28
C GLN A 219 10.47 7.07 34.22
N ARG A 220 10.13 6.07 35.04
CA ARG A 220 10.75 4.73 34.99
C ARG A 220 10.60 4.08 33.61
N LEU A 221 9.42 4.16 33.00
CA LEU A 221 9.20 3.60 31.67
C LEU A 221 9.97 4.38 30.59
N ALA A 222 9.95 5.70 30.68
CA ALA A 222 10.70 6.58 29.79
C ALA A 222 12.21 6.33 29.88
N ASP A 223 12.76 6.16 31.08
CA ASP A 223 14.18 5.91 31.29
C ASP A 223 14.63 4.58 30.68
N ILE A 224 13.79 3.54 30.76
CA ILE A 224 14.07 2.24 30.12
C ILE A 224 14.09 2.38 28.59
N ILE A 225 13.17 3.14 28.03
CA ILE A 225 13.07 3.41 26.58
C ILE A 225 14.21 4.35 26.14
N ALA A 226 14.62 5.27 27.00
CA ALA A 226 15.68 6.24 26.74
C ALA A 226 17.09 5.65 26.87
N ALA A 227 17.28 4.59 27.66
CA ALA A 227 18.56 3.92 27.86
C ALA A 227 19.32 3.60 26.55
N PRO A 228 18.68 3.01 25.51
CA PRO A 228 19.32 2.76 24.22
C PRO A 228 19.46 3.99 23.31
N LEU A 229 18.91 5.16 23.67
CA LEU A 229 18.96 6.37 22.84
C LEU A 229 20.18 7.24 23.16
N PRO A 230 20.79 7.89 22.15
CA PRO A 230 21.73 8.97 22.35
C PRO A 230 21.16 10.07 23.26
N GLU A 231 22.01 10.76 24.01
CA GLU A 231 21.60 11.76 25.01
C GLU A 231 20.72 12.87 24.40
N ASP A 232 21.06 13.32 23.19
CA ASP A 232 20.32 14.32 22.41
C ASP A 232 18.94 13.85 21.93
N LYS A 233 18.68 12.53 21.97
CA LYS A 233 17.42 11.90 21.53
C LYS A 233 16.60 11.28 22.64
N ARG A 234 17.03 11.37 23.91
CA ARG A 234 16.29 10.77 25.03
C ARG A 234 14.85 11.27 25.17
N ASN A 235 14.56 12.49 24.71
CA ASN A 235 13.19 13.01 24.70
C ASN A 235 12.25 12.23 23.76
N ASP A 236 12.78 11.54 22.75
CA ASP A 236 12.00 10.70 21.84
C ASP A 236 11.41 9.48 22.57
N ALA A 237 11.94 9.12 23.75
CA ALA A 237 11.40 8.05 24.59
C ALA A 237 10.08 8.41 25.29
N LEU A 238 9.78 9.69 25.44
CA LEU A 238 8.63 10.16 26.21
C LEU A 238 7.31 9.79 25.51
N VAL A 239 7.30 9.80 24.18
CA VAL A 239 6.12 9.48 23.35
C VAL A 239 5.70 8.02 23.47
N PRO A 240 6.55 7.03 23.14
CA PRO A 240 6.22 5.62 23.34
C PRO A 240 5.93 5.30 24.81
N ALA A 241 6.60 5.93 25.77
CA ALA A 241 6.31 5.74 27.19
C ALA A 241 4.88 6.16 27.54
N LEU A 242 4.45 7.34 27.07
CA LEU A 242 3.10 7.83 27.32
C LEU A 242 2.06 6.95 26.63
N GLU A 243 2.27 6.59 25.37
CA GLU A 243 1.37 5.71 24.60
C GLU A 243 1.17 4.36 25.29
N LEU A 244 2.24 3.75 25.78
CA LEU A 244 2.16 2.48 26.51
C LEU A 244 1.38 2.61 27.83
N LEU A 245 1.49 3.75 28.54
CA LEU A 245 0.67 4.00 29.72
C LEU A 245 -0.81 4.23 29.38
N VAL A 246 -1.09 4.88 28.25
CA VAL A 246 -2.46 5.03 27.73
C VAL A 246 -3.08 3.67 27.49
N LEU A 247 -2.36 2.80 26.77
CA LEU A 247 -2.80 1.44 26.47
C LEU A 247 -3.04 0.64 27.74
N ALA A 248 -2.09 0.66 28.67
CA ALA A 248 -2.21 -0.05 29.93
C ALA A 248 -3.39 0.45 30.76
N THR A 249 -3.62 1.76 30.80
CA THR A 249 -4.76 2.36 31.50
C THR A 249 -6.08 1.89 30.92
N LYS A 250 -6.21 1.86 29.58
CA LYS A 250 -7.38 1.36 28.85
C LYS A 250 -7.74 -0.07 29.27
N GLN A 251 -6.72 -0.92 29.37
CA GLN A 251 -6.88 -2.36 29.64
C GLN A 251 -6.74 -2.74 31.10
N GLN A 252 -6.52 -1.76 31.99
CA GLN A 252 -6.25 -2.01 33.41
C GLN A 252 -5.03 -2.91 33.63
N ILE A 253 -4.06 -2.88 32.72
CA ILE A 253 -2.79 -3.61 32.84
C ILE A 253 -1.91 -2.86 33.86
N PRO A 254 -1.33 -3.55 34.85
CA PRO A 254 -0.38 -2.92 35.78
C PRO A 254 0.87 -2.39 35.06
N VAL A 255 1.42 -1.26 35.51
CA VAL A 255 2.64 -0.66 34.92
C VAL A 255 3.79 -1.68 34.90
N ALA A 256 3.94 -2.51 35.93
CA ALA A 256 4.96 -3.57 35.97
C ALA A 256 4.85 -4.53 34.77
N GLY A 257 3.64 -4.82 34.28
CA GLY A 257 3.42 -5.62 33.08
C GLY A 257 3.92 -4.94 31.81
N VAL A 258 3.68 -3.63 31.69
CA VAL A 258 4.20 -2.78 30.60
C VAL A 258 5.73 -2.69 30.64
N THR A 259 6.29 -2.46 31.82
CA THR A 259 7.73 -2.45 32.04
C THR A 259 8.35 -3.78 31.63
N SER A 260 7.75 -4.90 32.03
CA SER A 260 8.20 -6.23 31.65
C SER A 260 8.14 -6.45 30.13
N PHE A 261 7.08 -5.99 29.46
CA PHE A 261 6.95 -6.01 28.00
C PHE A 261 8.11 -5.27 27.31
N VAL A 262 8.36 -4.02 27.69
CA VAL A 262 9.47 -3.22 27.13
C VAL A 262 10.83 -3.84 27.42
N HIS A 263 11.02 -4.34 28.65
CA HIS A 263 12.28 -4.94 29.06
C HIS A 263 12.60 -6.23 28.28
N ARG A 264 11.59 -7.10 28.05
CA ARG A 264 11.76 -8.33 27.24
C ARG A 264 12.20 -8.04 25.82
N MET A 265 11.72 -6.93 25.24
CA MET A 265 12.05 -6.59 23.86
C MET A 265 13.50 -6.12 23.69
N LYS A 266 14.19 -5.63 24.71
CA LYS A 266 15.61 -5.15 24.61
C LYS A 266 15.84 -4.28 23.35
N LEU A 267 14.96 -3.29 23.14
CA LEU A 267 14.97 -2.45 21.94
C LEU A 267 16.25 -1.60 21.84
N GLN A 268 16.68 -1.34 20.61
CA GLN A 268 17.78 -0.44 20.27
C GLN A 268 17.22 0.87 19.72
N ALA A 269 18.06 1.92 19.62
CA ALA A 269 17.63 3.24 19.16
C ALA A 269 16.84 3.21 17.84
N GLU A 270 17.28 2.41 16.87
CA GLU A 270 16.66 2.26 15.55
C GLU A 270 15.28 1.60 15.59
N HIS A 271 14.95 0.86 16.65
CA HIS A 271 13.67 0.16 16.77
C HIS A 271 12.53 1.04 17.26
N PHE A 272 12.78 2.21 17.86
CA PHE A 272 11.72 2.98 18.52
C PHE A 272 10.70 3.56 17.55
N ARG A 273 11.14 4.06 16.40
CA ARG A 273 10.23 4.56 15.36
C ARG A 273 9.26 3.47 14.86
N PRO A 274 9.73 2.30 14.37
CA PRO A 274 8.82 1.24 13.96
C PRO A 274 8.02 0.65 15.12
N PHE A 275 8.58 0.61 16.33
CA PHE A 275 7.86 0.18 17.53
C PHE A 275 6.65 1.09 17.85
N THR A 276 6.80 2.41 17.80
CA THR A 276 5.68 3.35 18.02
C THR A 276 4.55 3.14 17.01
N ALA A 277 4.87 2.81 15.75
CA ALA A 277 3.86 2.50 14.75
C ALA A 277 3.05 1.23 15.07
N ILE A 278 3.71 0.20 15.61
CA ILE A 278 3.06 -1.02 16.10
C ILE A 278 2.16 -0.70 17.31
N VAL A 279 2.67 0.06 18.29
CA VAL A 279 1.90 0.47 19.49
C VAL A 279 0.64 1.24 19.12
N TYR A 280 0.76 2.20 18.20
CA TYR A 280 -0.38 2.95 17.67
C TYR A 280 -1.42 2.03 17.00
N THR A 281 -0.95 1.06 16.21
CA THR A 281 -1.81 0.06 15.57
C THR A 281 -2.57 -0.78 16.60
N LEU A 282 -1.90 -1.24 17.67
CA LEU A 282 -2.54 -1.99 18.75
C LEU A 282 -3.68 -1.19 19.38
N TRP A 283 -3.45 0.10 19.62
CA TRP A 283 -4.46 0.99 20.19
C TRP A 283 -5.67 1.16 19.26
N ALA A 284 -5.42 1.50 17.99
CA ALA A 284 -6.45 1.79 16.99
C ALA A 284 -7.37 0.59 16.74
N HIS A 285 -6.81 -0.62 16.78
CA HIS A 285 -7.55 -1.85 16.51
C HIS A 285 -8.06 -2.58 17.77
N ASN A 286 -7.73 -2.08 18.97
CA ASN A 286 -8.04 -2.69 20.27
C ASN A 286 -7.37 -4.07 20.49
N HIS A 287 -6.11 -4.17 20.11
CA HIS A 287 -5.23 -5.32 20.31
C HIS A 287 -4.26 -5.09 21.50
N ASP A 288 -4.50 -4.08 22.31
CA ASP A 288 -3.61 -3.59 23.35
C ASP A 288 -3.45 -4.52 24.57
N VAL A 289 -4.31 -5.53 24.70
CA VAL A 289 -4.13 -6.60 25.70
C VAL A 289 -2.93 -7.51 25.42
N ASP A 290 -2.45 -7.58 24.16
CA ASP A 290 -1.30 -8.40 23.79
C ASP A 290 0.02 -7.94 24.43
N ILE A 291 0.09 -6.71 24.95
CA ILE A 291 1.23 -6.21 25.74
C ILE A 291 1.52 -7.15 26.93
N SER A 292 0.50 -7.83 27.46
CA SER A 292 0.68 -8.80 28.53
C SER A 292 1.23 -10.16 28.06
N CYS A 293 1.18 -10.47 26.76
CA CYS A 293 1.62 -11.74 26.20
C CYS A 293 3.14 -11.76 25.93
N PRO A 294 3.93 -12.65 26.56
CA PRO A 294 5.38 -12.75 26.32
C PRO A 294 5.70 -13.17 24.87
N VAL A 295 4.88 -14.03 24.27
CA VAL A 295 5.05 -14.46 22.87
C VAL A 295 4.87 -13.29 21.89
N PHE A 296 3.90 -12.42 22.15
CA PHE A 296 3.74 -11.19 21.36
C PHE A 296 4.96 -10.28 21.48
N SER A 297 5.56 -10.17 22.67
CA SER A 297 6.79 -9.39 22.87
C SER A 297 7.95 -9.94 22.03
N ALA A 298 8.12 -11.26 22.00
CA ALA A 298 9.14 -11.93 21.20
C ALA A 298 8.90 -11.75 19.70
N TYR A 299 7.64 -11.86 19.26
CA TYR A 299 7.24 -11.61 17.88
C TYR A 299 7.57 -10.18 17.44
N VAL A 300 7.14 -9.17 18.21
CA VAL A 300 7.42 -7.76 17.90
C VAL A 300 8.92 -7.52 17.84
N LYS A 301 9.71 -8.04 18.78
CA LYS A 301 11.17 -7.91 18.73
C LYS A 301 11.74 -8.50 17.45
N LYS A 302 11.36 -9.73 17.08
CA LYS A 302 11.83 -10.40 15.86
C LYS A 302 11.43 -9.63 14.60
N VAL A 303 10.21 -9.07 14.56
CA VAL A 303 9.75 -8.21 13.45
C VAL A 303 10.57 -6.93 13.35
N LEU A 304 10.84 -6.26 14.48
CA LEU A 304 11.64 -5.04 14.50
C LEU A 304 13.07 -5.29 14.04
N ASP A 305 13.68 -6.40 14.47
CA ASP A 305 15.04 -6.79 14.06
C ASP A 305 15.14 -7.07 12.55
N GLU A 306 14.07 -7.61 11.96
CA GLU A 306 14.10 -8.04 10.57
C GLU A 306 13.58 -7.02 9.57
N PHE A 307 12.62 -6.21 9.98
CA PHE A 307 11.83 -5.35 9.09
C PHE A 307 11.71 -3.92 9.62
N GLY A 308 12.37 -3.57 10.74
CA GLY A 308 12.31 -2.25 11.38
C GLY A 308 12.40 -1.06 10.42
N PRO A 309 13.36 -1.02 9.47
CA PRO A 309 13.47 0.10 8.53
C PRO A 309 12.26 0.29 7.60
N GLU A 310 11.49 -0.77 7.36
CA GLU A 310 10.33 -0.76 6.47
C GLU A 310 9.01 -0.47 7.18
N ILE A 311 8.98 -0.52 8.52
CA ILE A 311 7.75 -0.39 9.29
C ILE A 311 7.46 1.08 9.58
N ASP A 312 6.35 1.56 9.01
CA ASP A 312 5.75 2.86 9.30
C ASP A 312 4.28 2.69 9.76
N LEU A 313 3.57 3.80 9.96
CA LEU A 313 2.16 3.79 10.38
C LEU A 313 1.21 3.12 9.37
N LEU A 314 1.57 3.06 8.08
CA LEU A 314 0.75 2.45 7.04
C LEU A 314 0.96 0.94 6.97
N LYS A 315 2.20 0.48 7.19
CA LYS A 315 2.60 -0.92 7.10
C LYS A 315 2.49 -1.67 8.43
N ALA A 316 2.57 -1.00 9.58
CA ALA A 316 2.44 -1.63 10.91
C ALA A 316 1.16 -2.48 11.09
N PRO A 317 -0.03 -2.07 10.57
CA PRO A 317 -1.23 -2.92 10.57
C PRO A 317 -1.02 -4.30 9.92
N LEU A 318 -0.21 -4.40 8.87
CA LEU A 318 0.04 -5.67 8.19
C LEU A 318 0.80 -6.65 9.09
N PHE A 319 1.81 -6.17 9.81
CA PHE A 319 2.60 -6.98 10.73
C PHE A 319 1.84 -7.36 12.00
N VAL A 320 0.96 -6.47 12.52
CA VAL A 320 0.07 -6.81 13.64
C VAL A 320 -0.94 -7.88 13.20
N ASN A 321 -1.58 -7.72 12.03
CA ASN A 321 -2.51 -8.74 11.53
C ASN A 321 -1.82 -10.10 11.32
N ALA A 322 -0.58 -10.10 10.84
CA ALA A 322 0.20 -11.34 10.68
C ALA A 322 0.47 -12.07 12.00
N TYR A 323 0.64 -11.34 13.11
CA TYR A 323 0.71 -11.96 14.42
C TYR A 323 -0.58 -12.72 14.73
N TYR A 324 -1.74 -12.13 14.49
CA TYR A 324 -3.03 -12.75 14.81
C TYR A 324 -3.27 -14.03 14.01
N ASP A 325 -2.82 -14.07 12.75
CA ASP A 325 -2.85 -15.30 11.96
C ASP A 325 -1.90 -16.36 12.52
N PHE A 326 -0.68 -15.98 12.91
CA PHE A 326 0.29 -16.89 13.51
C PHE A 326 -0.09 -17.30 14.94
N LYS A 327 -0.81 -16.45 15.67
CA LYS A 327 -1.20 -16.67 17.07
C LYS A 327 -2.03 -17.94 17.21
N HIS A 328 -2.92 -18.20 16.26
CA HIS A 328 -3.74 -19.41 16.23
C HIS A 328 -3.04 -20.60 15.56
N ASP A 329 -1.97 -20.35 14.82
CA ASP A 329 -1.10 -21.35 14.19
C ASP A 329 0.25 -21.38 14.94
N GLY A 330 0.23 -21.94 16.15
CA GLY A 330 1.37 -21.92 17.06
C GLY A 330 2.65 -22.52 16.45
N GLU A 331 2.53 -23.39 15.44
CA GLU A 331 3.66 -23.92 14.70
C GLU A 331 4.35 -22.85 13.84
N LYS A 332 3.60 -22.11 13.02
CA LYS A 332 4.16 -21.00 12.21
C LYS A 332 4.82 -19.94 13.06
N LEU A 333 4.17 -19.57 14.17
CA LEU A 333 4.73 -18.60 15.10
C LEU A 333 6.02 -19.11 15.73
N ARG A 334 6.05 -20.37 16.18
CA ARG A 334 7.26 -21.00 16.73
C ARG A 334 8.39 -21.03 15.71
N ILE A 335 8.10 -21.32 14.44
CA ILE A 335 9.10 -21.35 13.38
C ILE A 335 9.68 -19.97 13.13
N PHE A 336 8.83 -18.95 12.97
CA PHE A 336 9.28 -17.56 12.80
C PHE A 336 10.19 -17.09 13.95
N LEU A 337 9.85 -17.48 15.18
CA LEU A 337 10.63 -17.14 16.37
C LEU A 337 11.91 -17.99 16.54
N SER A 338 12.08 -19.06 15.77
CA SER A 338 13.21 -19.98 15.91
C SER A 338 14.40 -19.62 15.01
N PRO A 339 15.62 -20.11 15.31
CA PRO A 339 16.78 -19.96 14.43
C PRO A 339 16.57 -20.51 13.01
N GLN A 340 15.71 -21.54 12.87
CA GLN A 340 15.40 -22.19 11.60
C GLN A 340 14.88 -21.22 10.53
N TYR A 341 14.10 -20.22 10.93
CA TYR A 341 13.65 -19.17 10.02
C TYR A 341 14.83 -18.36 9.47
N SER A 342 15.74 -17.91 10.35
CA SER A 342 16.92 -17.11 9.96
C SER A 342 17.86 -17.91 9.05
N GLU A 343 18.09 -19.18 9.37
CA GLU A 343 18.89 -20.10 8.56
C GLU A 343 18.28 -20.32 7.18
N THR A 344 16.97 -20.52 7.12
CA THR A 344 16.24 -20.70 5.85
C THR A 344 16.30 -19.42 5.03
N LYS A 345 16.06 -18.25 5.61
CA LYS A 345 16.21 -16.95 4.96
C LYS A 345 17.61 -16.75 4.39
N ALA A 346 18.65 -17.10 5.15
CA ALA A 346 20.05 -17.00 4.72
C ALA A 346 20.37 -17.97 3.56
N PHE A 347 19.84 -19.19 3.62
CA PHE A 347 19.99 -20.17 2.54
C PHE A 347 19.29 -19.71 1.26
N VAL A 348 18.05 -19.22 1.35
CA VAL A 348 17.28 -18.65 0.23
C VAL A 348 18.07 -17.52 -0.47
N ARG A 349 18.68 -16.62 0.31
CA ARG A 349 19.56 -15.57 -0.23
C ARG A 349 20.82 -16.14 -0.90
N ARG A 350 21.40 -17.19 -0.33
CA ARG A 350 22.61 -17.84 -0.86
C ARG A 350 22.38 -18.50 -2.22
N ILE A 351 21.17 -19.03 -2.46
CA ILE A 351 20.79 -19.61 -3.76
C ILE A 351 20.31 -18.54 -4.77
N GLY A 352 20.47 -17.25 -4.45
CA GLY A 352 20.21 -16.14 -5.38
C GLY A 352 18.79 -15.59 -5.34
N VAL A 353 17.95 -16.00 -4.39
CA VAL A 353 16.55 -15.53 -4.30
C VAL A 353 16.44 -14.36 -3.32
N THR A 354 15.86 -13.26 -3.79
CA THR A 354 15.61 -12.07 -2.95
C THR A 354 14.40 -12.32 -2.04
N VAL A 355 14.55 -12.01 -0.76
CA VAL A 355 13.46 -12.07 0.22
C VAL A 355 12.91 -10.65 0.42
N PRO A 356 11.66 -10.36 -0.02
CA PRO A 356 11.08 -9.04 0.12
C PRO A 356 10.90 -8.68 1.60
N PRO A 357 11.16 -7.43 2.02
CA PRO A 357 11.11 -7.03 3.41
C PRO A 357 9.68 -6.65 3.83
N ASN A 358 8.72 -7.52 3.56
CA ASN A 358 7.30 -7.34 3.85
C ASN A 358 6.70 -8.61 4.48
N VAL A 359 5.42 -8.55 4.82
CA VAL A 359 4.69 -9.67 5.45
C VAL A 359 4.70 -10.95 4.60
N TRP A 360 4.73 -10.81 3.27
CA TRP A 360 4.79 -11.93 2.33
C TRP A 360 6.13 -12.65 2.37
N GLY A 361 7.22 -11.88 2.39
CA GLY A 361 8.56 -12.43 2.57
C GLY A 361 8.69 -13.20 3.86
N MET A 362 8.16 -12.64 4.95
CA MET A 362 8.08 -13.30 6.26
C MET A 362 7.31 -14.62 6.18
N ALA A 363 6.07 -14.61 5.69
CA ALA A 363 5.22 -15.80 5.65
C ALA A 363 5.78 -16.92 4.76
N ARG A 364 6.35 -16.59 3.61
CA ARG A 364 6.97 -17.58 2.69
C ARG A 364 8.20 -18.23 3.25
N VAL A 365 9.04 -17.48 3.96
CA VAL A 365 10.20 -18.07 4.65
C VAL A 365 9.75 -19.00 5.76
N VAL A 366 8.66 -18.70 6.48
CA VAL A 366 8.07 -19.63 7.46
C VAL A 366 7.62 -20.93 6.79
N VAL A 367 6.93 -20.86 5.64
CA VAL A 367 6.52 -22.05 4.87
C VAL A 367 7.73 -22.88 4.43
N LEU A 368 8.75 -22.24 3.86
CA LEU A 368 9.98 -22.95 3.47
C LEU A 368 10.70 -23.53 4.69
N ALA A 369 10.73 -22.82 5.81
CA ALA A 369 11.35 -23.32 7.02
C ALA A 369 10.67 -24.61 7.52
N GLN A 370 9.35 -24.77 7.32
CA GLN A 370 8.65 -26.02 7.64
C GLN A 370 9.14 -27.20 6.80
N LYS A 371 9.17 -27.05 5.47
CA LYS A 371 9.42 -28.14 4.53
C LYS A 371 10.11 -27.64 3.27
N PHE A 372 11.42 -27.39 3.31
CA PHE A 372 12.19 -27.01 2.13
C PHE A 372 13.18 -28.10 1.71
N ASP A 373 13.01 -28.61 0.48
CA ASP A 373 13.99 -29.51 -0.13
C ASP A 373 15.20 -28.71 -0.63
N ARG A 374 16.22 -28.62 0.23
CA ARG A 374 17.45 -27.85 0.00
C ARG A 374 18.39 -28.47 -1.07
N GLU A 375 18.06 -29.64 -1.60
CA GLU A 375 18.85 -30.30 -2.63
C GLU A 375 18.17 -30.22 -3.99
N LYS A 376 16.92 -30.69 -4.08
CA LYS A 376 16.20 -30.78 -5.37
C LYS A 376 15.83 -29.41 -5.90
N VAL A 377 15.36 -28.49 -5.05
CA VAL A 377 14.89 -27.19 -5.53
C VAL A 377 16.03 -26.35 -6.10
N PRO A 378 17.21 -26.21 -5.44
CA PRO A 378 18.34 -25.52 -6.06
C PRO A 378 18.86 -26.19 -7.33
N GLN A 379 18.80 -27.53 -7.43
CA GLN A 379 19.13 -28.24 -8.67
C GLN A 379 18.15 -27.89 -9.79
N LEU A 380 16.85 -27.90 -9.51
CA LEU A 380 15.80 -27.54 -10.45
C LEU A 380 15.96 -26.10 -10.94
N MET A 381 16.24 -25.16 -10.03
CA MET A 381 16.50 -23.75 -10.39
C MET A 381 17.69 -23.61 -11.35
N ARG A 382 18.79 -24.35 -11.13
CA ARG A 382 19.95 -24.32 -12.04
C ARG A 382 19.62 -24.88 -13.42
N GLN A 383 18.79 -25.92 -13.47
CA GLN A 383 18.35 -26.51 -14.73
C GLN A 383 17.41 -25.57 -15.51
N LEU A 384 16.55 -24.82 -14.80
CA LEU A 384 15.67 -23.83 -15.42
C LEU A 384 16.43 -22.64 -15.99
N ASN A 385 17.50 -22.20 -15.29
CA ASN A 385 18.28 -21.03 -15.68
C ASN A 385 17.41 -19.76 -15.86
N GLU A 386 16.38 -19.62 -15.02
CA GLU A 386 15.49 -18.46 -14.95
C GLU A 386 15.71 -17.72 -13.63
N GLU A 387 15.42 -16.42 -13.58
CA GLU A 387 15.35 -15.69 -12.33
C GLU A 387 14.09 -16.12 -11.55
N VAL A 388 14.30 -16.57 -10.31
CA VAL A 388 13.28 -17.15 -9.42
C VAL A 388 13.00 -16.21 -8.27
N THR A 389 11.73 -15.87 -8.10
CA THR A 389 11.24 -15.06 -6.97
C THR A 389 11.03 -15.92 -5.73
N LEU A 390 10.79 -15.31 -4.56
CA LEU A 390 10.46 -16.09 -3.37
C LEU A 390 9.12 -16.85 -3.52
N ALA A 391 8.16 -16.29 -4.25
CA ALA A 391 6.90 -16.98 -4.56
C ALA A 391 7.14 -18.23 -5.40
N ASP A 392 7.95 -18.09 -6.46
CA ASP A 392 8.34 -19.19 -7.32
C ASP A 392 9.07 -20.28 -6.54
N LEU A 393 9.94 -19.91 -5.60
CA LEU A 393 10.68 -20.87 -4.80
C LEU A 393 9.75 -21.76 -3.97
N VAL A 394 8.68 -21.18 -3.39
CA VAL A 394 7.67 -21.96 -2.65
C VAL A 394 6.90 -22.89 -3.59
N PHE A 395 6.52 -22.40 -4.77
CA PHE A 395 5.87 -23.21 -5.79
C PHE A 395 6.76 -24.37 -6.29
N LEU A 396 8.01 -24.09 -6.65
CA LEU A 396 9.01 -25.09 -7.05
C LEU A 396 9.21 -26.15 -5.97
N ASN A 397 9.19 -25.75 -4.70
CA ASN A 397 9.28 -26.67 -3.58
C ASN A 397 8.05 -27.58 -3.45
N GLY A 398 6.85 -27.08 -3.77
CA GLY A 398 5.63 -27.87 -3.81
C GLY A 398 5.64 -28.93 -4.92
N ILE A 399 6.15 -28.58 -6.11
CA ILE A 399 6.15 -29.49 -7.26
C ILE A 399 7.39 -30.38 -7.37
N SER A 400 8.45 -30.13 -6.60
CA SER A 400 9.77 -30.80 -6.77
C SER A 400 9.74 -32.32 -6.61
N ASN A 401 8.69 -32.85 -5.96
CA ASN A 401 8.46 -34.28 -5.79
C ASN A 401 7.53 -34.90 -6.86
N ASN A 402 6.98 -34.10 -7.78
CA ASN A 402 6.20 -34.59 -8.92
C ASN A 402 7.11 -34.65 -10.18
N PRO A 403 7.52 -35.84 -10.62
CA PRO A 403 8.43 -35.99 -11.76
C PRO A 403 7.81 -35.54 -13.09
N GLU A 404 6.49 -35.61 -13.25
CA GLU A 404 5.81 -35.21 -14.49
C GLU A 404 5.81 -33.68 -14.63
N GLU A 405 5.47 -32.96 -13.56
CA GLU A 405 5.50 -31.49 -13.54
C GLU A 405 6.92 -30.95 -13.70
N VAL A 406 7.90 -31.57 -13.05
CA VAL A 406 9.32 -31.22 -13.22
C VAL A 406 9.78 -31.46 -14.66
N ALA A 407 9.41 -32.59 -15.27
CA ALA A 407 9.76 -32.89 -16.66
C ALA A 407 9.10 -31.92 -17.65
N LEU A 408 7.85 -31.52 -17.39
CA LEU A 408 7.14 -30.53 -18.19
C LEU A 408 7.75 -29.13 -18.04
N LEU A 409 8.08 -28.72 -16.81
CA LEU A 409 8.69 -27.43 -16.51
C LEU A 409 10.03 -27.24 -17.22
N LEU A 410 10.82 -28.31 -17.35
CA LEU A 410 12.12 -28.32 -18.02
C LEU A 410 12.01 -28.46 -19.54
N ASN A 411 10.81 -28.70 -20.08
CA ASN A 411 10.59 -28.85 -21.52
C ASN A 411 9.73 -27.70 -22.07
N ARG A 412 10.42 -26.64 -22.51
CA ARG A 412 9.81 -25.41 -23.05
C ARG A 412 8.79 -25.68 -24.15
N GLU A 413 9.14 -26.52 -25.13
CA GLU A 413 8.30 -26.80 -26.30
C GLU A 413 7.00 -27.50 -25.90
N LYS A 414 7.09 -28.54 -25.07
CA LYS A 414 5.92 -29.23 -24.54
C LYS A 414 5.06 -28.31 -23.71
N LEU A 415 5.67 -27.46 -22.87
CA LEU A 415 4.95 -26.52 -22.02
C LEU A 415 4.20 -25.45 -22.84
N LEU A 416 4.81 -24.92 -23.91
CA LEU A 416 4.13 -24.02 -24.85
C LEU A 416 2.93 -24.69 -25.51
N ALA A 417 3.09 -25.94 -25.95
CA ALA A 417 2.00 -26.70 -26.56
C ALA A 417 0.82 -26.89 -25.59
N GLN A 418 1.06 -26.97 -24.28
CA GLN A 418 -0.01 -27.06 -23.27
C GLN A 418 -0.80 -25.75 -23.11
N VAL A 419 -0.22 -24.60 -23.47
CA VAL A 419 -0.85 -23.28 -23.26
C VAL A 419 -1.25 -22.56 -24.55
N GLU A 420 -0.89 -23.07 -25.73
CA GLU A 420 -1.06 -22.39 -27.02
C GLU A 420 -2.51 -21.94 -27.32
N GLY A 421 -3.52 -22.70 -26.86
CA GLY A 421 -4.92 -22.36 -27.06
C GLY A 421 -5.51 -21.36 -26.06
N ILE A 422 -4.75 -20.97 -25.03
CA ILE A 422 -5.22 -20.06 -23.98
C ILE A 422 -5.19 -18.62 -24.51
N LYS A 423 -6.27 -17.87 -24.32
CA LYS A 423 -6.33 -16.46 -24.72
C LYS A 423 -6.09 -15.55 -23.52
N ILE A 424 -4.95 -14.86 -23.50
CA ILE A 424 -4.58 -13.91 -22.46
C ILE A 424 -4.48 -12.53 -23.07
N LYS A 425 -5.22 -11.59 -22.49
CA LYS A 425 -5.26 -10.19 -22.91
C LYS A 425 -4.33 -9.38 -22.03
N ARG A 426 -3.50 -8.54 -22.64
CA ARG A 426 -2.72 -7.51 -21.93
C ARG A 426 -3.62 -6.32 -21.63
N ILE A 427 -3.71 -5.93 -20.36
CA ILE A 427 -4.28 -4.63 -20.01
C ILE A 427 -3.19 -3.60 -20.26
N VAL A 428 -3.24 -2.94 -21.41
CA VAL A 428 -2.29 -1.87 -21.69
C VAL A 428 -2.65 -0.67 -20.81
N LYS A 429 -1.99 -0.54 -19.65
CA LYS A 429 -1.99 0.71 -18.87
C LYS A 429 -1.09 1.72 -19.60
N ARG A 430 -1.54 2.29 -20.72
CA ARG A 430 -0.84 3.48 -21.25
C ARG A 430 -1.03 4.60 -20.23
N ARG A 431 0.08 5.10 -19.69
CA ARG A 431 0.14 6.15 -18.64
C ARG A 431 -0.58 7.46 -19.00
N ARG A 432 -1.02 7.64 -20.24
CA ARG A 432 -2.01 8.63 -20.68
C ARG A 432 -2.85 8.03 -21.79
N ASN A 433 -4.14 7.86 -21.54
CA ASN A 433 -5.09 7.52 -22.58
C ASN A 433 -5.98 8.76 -22.76
N ASP A 434 -5.39 9.81 -23.33
CA ASP A 434 -5.96 11.17 -23.47
C ASP A 434 -7.39 11.13 -24.02
N GLN A 435 -7.71 10.16 -24.88
CA GLN A 435 -9.04 9.97 -25.44
C GLN A 435 -10.08 9.45 -24.44
N VAL A 436 -9.71 8.52 -23.54
CA VAL A 436 -10.61 7.97 -22.52
C VAL A 436 -10.86 9.00 -21.40
N GLU A 437 -9.84 9.78 -21.07
CA GLU A 437 -9.92 10.87 -20.10
C GLU A 437 -10.73 12.06 -20.65
N ASP A 438 -10.49 12.47 -21.91
CA ASP A 438 -11.30 13.47 -22.61
C ASP A 438 -12.76 13.01 -22.75
N LEU A 439 -13.00 11.72 -23.07
CA LEU A 439 -14.35 11.14 -23.06
C LEU A 439 -15.00 11.14 -21.68
N SER A 440 -14.24 10.87 -20.61
CA SER A 440 -14.76 10.87 -19.23
C SER A 440 -15.10 12.30 -18.78
N ASN A 441 -14.23 13.27 -19.07
CA ASN A 441 -14.49 14.69 -18.82
C ASN A 441 -15.71 15.20 -19.61
N ARG A 442 -15.88 14.77 -20.86
CA ARG A 442 -17.07 15.10 -21.68
C ARG A 442 -18.34 14.41 -21.19
N ILE A 443 -18.24 13.20 -20.63
CA ILE A 443 -19.35 12.50 -19.96
C ILE A 443 -19.78 13.27 -18.71
N ASP A 444 -18.83 13.73 -17.90
CA ASP A 444 -19.12 14.49 -16.68
C ASP A 444 -19.73 15.86 -17.01
N GLN A 445 -19.22 16.55 -18.05
CA GLN A 445 -19.83 17.78 -18.57
C GLN A 445 -21.23 17.55 -19.16
N ALA A 446 -21.45 16.45 -19.88
CA ALA A 446 -22.76 16.12 -20.42
C ALA A 446 -23.76 15.71 -19.32
N SER A 447 -23.28 15.11 -18.23
CA SER A 447 -24.04 14.75 -17.02
C SER A 447 -24.48 15.98 -16.25
N ALA A 448 -23.57 16.94 -16.03
CA ALA A 448 -23.87 18.21 -15.38
C ALA A 448 -24.92 19.04 -16.15
N ASN A 449 -25.00 18.86 -17.47
CA ASN A 449 -25.91 19.60 -18.35
C ASN A 449 -27.18 18.82 -18.76
N GLY A 450 -27.44 17.63 -18.20
CA GLY A 450 -28.68 16.89 -18.41
C GLY A 450 -28.86 16.25 -19.81
N PHE A 451 -27.81 16.12 -20.62
CA PHE A 451 -27.90 15.60 -21.99
C PHE A 451 -27.83 14.06 -22.07
N ILE A 452 -28.91 13.39 -21.67
CA ILE A 452 -29.00 11.92 -21.53
C ILE A 452 -28.63 11.15 -22.83
N ARG A 453 -28.99 11.67 -24.02
CA ARG A 453 -28.65 11.01 -25.31
C ARG A 453 -27.17 11.09 -25.65
N ILE A 454 -26.52 12.22 -25.36
CA ILE A 454 -25.08 12.42 -25.62
C ILE A 454 -24.27 11.59 -24.63
N LEU A 455 -24.70 11.53 -23.37
CA LEU A 455 -24.16 10.64 -22.34
C LEU A 455 -24.07 9.18 -22.79
N ARG A 456 -25.16 8.61 -23.33
CA ARG A 456 -25.17 7.21 -23.82
C ARG A 456 -24.20 7.00 -24.98
N ARG A 457 -24.11 7.95 -25.91
CA ARG A 457 -23.22 7.85 -27.08
C ARG A 457 -21.75 7.99 -26.70
N LEU A 458 -21.39 8.94 -25.83
CA LEU A 458 -20.03 9.12 -25.32
C LEU A 458 -19.61 7.96 -24.44
N THR A 459 -20.52 7.44 -23.61
CA THR A 459 -20.28 6.23 -22.83
C THR A 459 -20.02 5.05 -23.76
N GLY A 460 -20.85 4.84 -24.78
CA GLY A 460 -20.66 3.80 -25.79
C GLY A 460 -19.31 3.91 -26.52
N LEU A 461 -18.93 5.10 -26.98
CA LEU A 461 -17.63 5.37 -27.62
C LEU A 461 -16.46 5.08 -26.69
N ARG A 462 -16.56 5.46 -25.41
CA ARG A 462 -15.54 5.13 -24.40
C ARG A 462 -15.43 3.61 -24.22
N GLU A 463 -16.55 2.89 -24.22
CA GLU A 463 -16.55 1.43 -24.15
C GLU A 463 -15.98 0.78 -25.41
N ASP A 464 -16.31 1.27 -26.61
CA ASP A 464 -15.80 0.76 -27.89
C ASP A 464 -14.29 1.02 -28.02
N ILE A 465 -13.83 2.19 -27.60
CA ILE A 465 -12.41 2.55 -27.54
C ILE A 465 -11.72 1.58 -26.60
N LYS A 466 -12.20 1.44 -25.36
CA LYS A 466 -11.66 0.45 -24.41
C LYS A 466 -11.67 -0.96 -25.01
N ALA A 467 -12.77 -1.42 -25.62
CA ALA A 467 -12.98 -2.74 -26.25
C ALA A 467 -11.88 -3.12 -27.25
N ASN A 468 -11.28 -2.12 -27.89
CA ASN A 468 -10.26 -2.29 -28.93
C ASN A 468 -8.81 -2.22 -28.41
N TYR A 469 -8.55 -2.03 -27.11
CA TYR A 469 -7.19 -1.91 -26.51
C TYR A 469 -6.74 -3.13 -25.70
N THR A 470 -6.97 -4.34 -26.22
CA THR A 470 -6.38 -5.56 -25.65
C THR A 470 -5.50 -6.22 -26.69
N GLU A 471 -4.19 -6.26 -26.43
CA GLU A 471 -3.24 -7.05 -27.21
C GLU A 471 -3.21 -8.47 -26.63
N GLU A 472 -3.15 -9.50 -27.48
CA GLU A 472 -2.92 -10.87 -27.00
C GLU A 472 -1.48 -11.01 -26.50
N ALA A 473 -1.30 -11.63 -25.33
CA ALA A 473 0.00 -11.83 -24.74
C ALA A 473 0.79 -12.92 -25.51
N ASP A 474 2.05 -12.66 -25.80
CA ASP A 474 2.96 -13.66 -26.38
C ASP A 474 3.52 -14.59 -25.30
N PHE A 475 3.05 -15.84 -25.25
CA PHE A 475 3.51 -16.86 -24.31
C PHE A 475 5.00 -17.21 -24.43
N ARG A 476 5.65 -16.89 -25.55
CA ARG A 476 7.09 -17.10 -25.72
C ARG A 476 7.90 -16.25 -24.75
N ARG A 477 7.34 -15.12 -24.30
CA ARG A 477 7.97 -14.20 -23.34
C ARG A 477 7.81 -14.63 -21.89
N PHE A 478 6.89 -15.55 -21.60
CA PHE A 478 6.64 -15.98 -20.22
C PHE A 478 7.71 -16.97 -19.78
N LYS A 479 8.09 -16.87 -18.50
CA LYS A 479 8.95 -17.85 -17.83
C LYS A 479 8.26 -19.21 -17.74
N ASN A 480 9.01 -20.30 -17.77
CA ASN A 480 8.46 -21.66 -17.66
C ASN A 480 7.65 -21.83 -16.39
N ILE A 481 8.10 -21.23 -15.28
CA ILE A 481 7.38 -21.27 -14.00
C ILE A 481 5.97 -20.66 -14.13
N GLN A 482 5.85 -19.51 -14.79
CA GLN A 482 4.56 -18.83 -14.99
C GLN A 482 3.62 -19.65 -15.88
N LEU A 483 4.17 -20.29 -16.92
CA LEU A 483 3.40 -21.12 -17.83
C LEU A 483 2.93 -22.41 -17.18
N LEU A 484 3.76 -23.02 -16.32
CA LEU A 484 3.35 -24.18 -15.56
C LEU A 484 2.26 -23.83 -14.55
N GLN A 485 2.40 -22.71 -13.82
CA GLN A 485 1.36 -22.22 -12.92
C GLN A 485 0.04 -21.99 -13.66
N LEU A 486 0.09 -21.34 -14.83
CA LEU A 486 -1.09 -21.14 -15.68
C LEU A 486 -1.69 -22.48 -16.13
N HIS A 487 -0.88 -23.43 -16.59
CA HIS A 487 -1.33 -24.74 -17.02
C HIS A 487 -2.02 -25.52 -15.89
N ILE A 488 -1.40 -25.57 -14.71
CA ILE A 488 -1.97 -26.22 -13.53
C ILE A 488 -3.29 -25.55 -13.14
N LEU A 489 -3.33 -24.20 -13.10
CA LEU A 489 -4.56 -23.47 -12.79
C LEU A 489 -5.67 -23.75 -13.80
N GLU A 490 -5.39 -23.72 -15.11
CA GLU A 490 -6.38 -24.03 -16.14
C GLU A 490 -6.91 -25.47 -16.00
N ARG A 491 -6.04 -26.46 -15.80
CA ARG A 491 -6.43 -27.85 -15.56
C ARG A 491 -7.29 -27.99 -14.29
N SER A 492 -6.98 -27.22 -13.25
CA SER A 492 -7.73 -27.23 -11.99
C SER A 492 -9.16 -26.76 -12.16
N PHE A 493 -9.39 -25.84 -13.11
CA PHE A 493 -10.74 -25.41 -13.44
C PHE A 493 -11.55 -26.46 -14.20
N ASP A 494 -10.91 -27.43 -14.83
CA ASP A 494 -11.61 -28.53 -15.50
C ASP A 494 -11.84 -29.75 -14.56
N PHE A 495 -11.39 -29.67 -13.30
CA PHE A 495 -11.55 -30.75 -12.32
C PHE A 495 -13.04 -31.01 -11.96
N PRO A 496 -13.50 -32.27 -12.03
CA PRO A 496 -14.84 -32.64 -11.58
C PRO A 496 -15.05 -32.37 -10.09
N GLY A 497 -15.89 -31.40 -9.75
CA GLY A 497 -16.21 -31.04 -8.36
C GLY A 497 -15.85 -29.59 -7.99
N LEU A 498 -15.02 -28.90 -8.79
CA LEU A 498 -14.76 -27.48 -8.55
C LEU A 498 -16.05 -26.66 -8.65
N ASP A 499 -16.92 -26.98 -9.60
CA ASP A 499 -18.21 -26.28 -9.76
C ASP A 499 -19.08 -26.40 -8.52
N GLU A 500 -19.07 -27.55 -7.85
CA GLU A 500 -19.83 -27.76 -6.62
C GLU A 500 -19.25 -26.94 -5.47
N LEU A 501 -17.92 -26.91 -5.34
CA LEU A 501 -17.22 -26.09 -4.34
C LEU A 501 -17.45 -24.59 -4.55
N LEU A 502 -17.27 -24.11 -5.79
CA LEU A 502 -17.55 -22.71 -6.14
C LEU A 502 -19.02 -22.40 -5.94
N GLY A 503 -19.92 -23.28 -6.36
CA GLY A 503 -21.37 -23.13 -6.19
C GLY A 503 -21.75 -22.98 -4.72
N TRP A 504 -21.15 -23.78 -3.85
CA TRP A 504 -21.35 -23.73 -2.41
C TRP A 504 -20.90 -22.39 -1.82
N GLU A 505 -19.69 -21.93 -2.16
CA GLU A 505 -19.14 -20.69 -1.62
C GLU A 505 -19.80 -19.43 -2.18
N VAL A 506 -20.04 -19.37 -3.49
CA VAL A 506 -20.79 -18.30 -4.15
C VAL A 506 -22.19 -18.18 -3.56
N SER A 507 -22.86 -19.30 -3.29
CA SER A 507 -24.18 -19.27 -2.67
C SER A 507 -24.12 -18.72 -1.24
N LYS A 508 -23.09 -19.05 -0.44
CA LYS A 508 -22.91 -18.46 0.90
C LYS A 508 -22.80 -16.94 0.85
N ASP A 509 -22.02 -16.41 -0.09
CA ASP A 509 -21.81 -14.96 -0.24
C ASP A 509 -23.10 -14.24 -0.68
N ILE A 510 -23.85 -14.84 -1.60
CA ILE A 510 -25.15 -14.32 -2.05
C ILE A 510 -26.14 -14.22 -0.88
N HIS A 511 -26.19 -15.24 -0.01
CA HIS A 511 -27.15 -15.31 1.10
C HIS A 511 -26.74 -14.46 2.31
N ASP A 512 -25.48 -14.02 2.39
CA ASP A 512 -24.98 -13.16 3.46
C ASP A 512 -24.17 -11.98 2.90
N SER A 513 -24.85 -10.88 2.61
CA SER A 513 -24.21 -9.64 2.11
C SER A 513 -23.22 -8.98 3.09
N THR A 514 -23.02 -9.55 4.29
CA THR A 514 -21.97 -9.15 5.23
C THR A 514 -20.68 -9.95 5.09
N ARG A 515 -20.62 -10.82 4.07
CA ARG A 515 -19.51 -11.69 3.69
C ARG A 515 -19.10 -11.37 2.25
N GLU A 516 -17.81 -11.13 2.02
CA GLU A 516 -17.15 -11.28 0.71
C GLU A 516 -16.17 -12.43 0.87
N GLY A 517 -16.51 -13.59 0.34
CA GLY A 517 -15.73 -14.80 0.49
C GLY A 517 -14.58 -14.90 -0.51
N GLY A 518 -13.86 -16.01 -0.37
CA GLY A 518 -12.86 -16.49 -1.30
C GLY A 518 -11.78 -17.22 -0.53
N GLY A 519 -10.55 -17.24 -1.03
CA GLY A 519 -9.53 -18.12 -0.46
C GLY A 519 -8.28 -18.16 -1.31
N PHE A 520 -7.67 -19.34 -1.45
CA PHE A 520 -6.48 -19.51 -2.25
C PHE A 520 -6.49 -20.88 -2.92
N PHE A 521 -5.75 -21.00 -4.01
CA PHE A 521 -5.56 -22.23 -4.76
C PHE A 521 -4.21 -22.82 -4.39
N ASP A 522 -4.20 -23.86 -3.56
CA ASP A 522 -2.97 -24.51 -3.10
C ASP A 522 -2.63 -25.69 -4.00
N TYR A 523 -1.33 -25.91 -4.24
CA TYR A 523 -0.90 -27.04 -5.05
C TYR A 523 -1.07 -28.35 -4.28
N ASP A 524 -1.84 -29.28 -4.84
CA ASP A 524 -1.98 -30.65 -4.34
C ASP A 524 -1.83 -31.65 -5.50
N ARG A 525 -0.78 -32.46 -5.42
CA ARG A 525 -0.35 -33.51 -6.38
C ARG A 525 -0.08 -33.03 -7.79
N ASP A 526 -1.11 -32.59 -8.50
CA ASP A 526 -1.12 -32.15 -9.89
C ASP A 526 -2.18 -31.05 -10.14
N LEU A 527 -2.96 -30.66 -9.15
CA LEU A 527 -3.97 -29.60 -9.27
C LEU A 527 -3.70 -28.48 -8.27
N ALA A 528 -4.27 -27.32 -8.54
CA ALA A 528 -4.39 -26.24 -7.59
C ALA A 528 -5.82 -26.28 -7.01
N LEU A 529 -5.96 -26.79 -5.79
CA LEU A 529 -7.25 -26.97 -5.14
C LEU A 529 -7.67 -25.71 -4.37
N PHE A 530 -8.92 -25.32 -4.54
CA PHE A 530 -9.46 -24.15 -3.85
C PHE A 530 -9.68 -24.45 -2.35
N VAL A 531 -9.04 -23.65 -1.50
CA VAL A 531 -9.21 -23.64 -0.05
C VAL A 531 -9.95 -22.37 0.34
N SER A 532 -11.22 -22.51 0.74
CA SER A 532 -12.03 -21.39 1.23
C SER A 532 -11.47 -20.85 2.54
N VAL A 533 -11.29 -19.53 2.62
CA VAL A 533 -11.05 -18.80 3.86
C VAL A 533 -12.36 -18.13 4.24
N PRO A 534 -12.96 -18.50 5.38
CA PRO A 534 -14.19 -17.86 5.81
C PRO A 534 -13.92 -16.38 6.09
N ALA A 535 -14.58 -15.48 5.35
CA ALA A 535 -14.48 -14.06 5.66
C ALA A 535 -15.01 -13.80 7.07
N GLU A 536 -14.16 -13.19 7.91
CA GLU A 536 -14.62 -12.65 9.19
C GLU A 536 -15.67 -11.59 8.90
N GLN A 537 -16.88 -11.82 9.44
CA GLN A 537 -18.03 -10.94 9.24
C GLN A 537 -17.66 -9.48 9.52
N GLU A 538 -18.12 -8.57 8.66
CA GLU A 538 -18.18 -7.10 8.84
C GLU A 538 -17.07 -6.22 8.20
N SER A 539 -16.03 -6.75 7.52
CA SER A 539 -15.11 -5.88 6.74
C SER A 539 -14.28 -6.58 5.65
N ASN A 540 -14.42 -6.13 4.40
CA ASN A 540 -13.63 -6.56 3.23
C ASN A 540 -12.10 -6.39 3.44
N ARG A 541 -11.68 -5.43 4.28
CA ARG A 541 -10.26 -5.17 4.56
C ARG A 541 -9.60 -6.25 5.42
N LYS A 542 -10.35 -6.94 6.27
CA LYS A 542 -9.82 -8.01 7.15
C LYS A 542 -9.58 -9.30 6.39
N TYR A 543 -10.49 -9.63 5.48
CA TYR A 543 -10.39 -10.84 4.66
C TYR A 543 -9.18 -10.77 3.71
N LYS A 544 -8.93 -9.63 3.04
CA LYS A 544 -7.72 -9.47 2.21
C LYS A 544 -6.45 -9.81 2.99
N ALA A 545 -6.27 -9.28 4.20
CA ALA A 545 -5.10 -9.61 5.03
C ALA A 545 -4.98 -11.11 5.35
N SER A 546 -6.09 -11.79 5.65
CA SER A 546 -6.11 -13.22 5.98
C SER A 546 -5.86 -14.14 4.77
N ILE A 547 -6.42 -13.83 3.59
CA ILE A 547 -6.07 -14.59 2.37
C ILE A 547 -4.60 -14.42 2.06
N VAL A 548 -4.14 -13.17 2.09
CA VAL A 548 -2.79 -12.77 1.76
C VAL A 548 -1.79 -13.52 2.65
N GLN A 549 -2.09 -13.66 3.93
CA GLN A 549 -1.18 -14.35 4.85
C GLN A 549 -1.25 -15.88 4.76
N ARG A 550 -2.38 -16.45 4.31
CA ARG A 550 -2.57 -17.91 4.12
C ARG A 550 -2.16 -18.41 2.74
N SER A 551 -2.10 -17.54 1.73
CA SER A 551 -1.73 -17.85 0.36
C SER A 551 -0.20 -17.86 0.13
N ALA A 552 0.61 -17.88 1.20
CA ALA A 552 2.06 -17.85 1.10
C ALA A 552 2.63 -18.99 0.23
N ALA A 553 1.96 -20.15 0.20
CA ALA A 553 2.29 -21.30 -0.63
C ALA A 553 1.42 -21.49 -1.88
N ALA A 554 0.42 -20.62 -2.09
CA ALA A 554 -0.59 -20.83 -3.09
C ALA A 554 -0.10 -20.57 -4.52
N CYS A 555 -0.68 -21.29 -5.48
CA CYS A 555 -0.56 -21.01 -6.91
C CYS A 555 -1.35 -19.75 -7.30
N ALA A 556 -2.49 -19.51 -6.65
CA ALA A 556 -3.28 -18.31 -6.87
C ALA A 556 -4.08 -17.90 -5.63
N ILE A 557 -4.47 -16.64 -5.59
CA ILE A 557 -5.43 -16.09 -4.64
C ILE A 557 -6.84 -16.18 -5.26
N GLY A 558 -7.87 -16.48 -4.50
CA GLY A 558 -9.27 -16.48 -4.97
C GLY A 558 -10.08 -15.36 -4.32
N HIS A 559 -10.72 -14.51 -5.12
CA HIS A 559 -11.60 -13.43 -4.65
C HIS A 559 -13.00 -13.58 -5.23
N PHE A 560 -14.02 -13.65 -4.37
CA PHE A 560 -15.41 -13.80 -4.82
C PHE A 560 -16.19 -12.49 -4.68
N HIS A 561 -16.56 -11.90 -5.81
CA HIS A 561 -17.45 -10.75 -5.89
C HIS A 561 -18.90 -11.21 -6.05
N ALA A 562 -19.35 -12.09 -5.15
CA ALA A 562 -20.61 -12.83 -5.26
C ALA A 562 -21.71 -12.32 -4.31
N LEU A 563 -21.84 -11.00 -4.13
CA LEU A 563 -22.74 -10.43 -3.12
C LEU A 563 -24.23 -10.49 -3.49
N LYS A 564 -24.57 -10.59 -4.78
CA LYS A 564 -25.96 -10.60 -5.30
C LYS A 564 -26.05 -11.40 -6.59
N ILE A 565 -27.21 -12.03 -6.81
CA ILE A 565 -27.47 -12.85 -8.00
C ILE A 565 -27.57 -12.01 -9.27
N ASP A 566 -28.20 -10.84 -9.26
CA ASP A 566 -28.35 -10.03 -10.47
C ASP A 566 -27.58 -8.71 -10.30
N THR A 567 -26.36 -8.64 -10.83
CA THR A 567 -25.63 -7.37 -10.99
C THR A 567 -26.16 -6.70 -12.26
N ALA A 568 -27.01 -5.67 -12.11
CA ALA A 568 -27.69 -4.99 -13.23
C ALA A 568 -26.75 -4.37 -14.29
N THR A 569 -25.44 -4.40 -14.03
CA THR A 569 -24.36 -4.02 -14.92
C THR A 569 -23.24 -5.05 -14.80
N TYR A 570 -23.25 -6.07 -15.66
CA TYR A 570 -22.07 -6.87 -15.94
C TYR A 570 -20.95 -5.92 -16.40
N ALA A 571 -19.83 -5.92 -15.68
CA ALA A 571 -18.69 -5.04 -15.94
C ALA A 571 -17.52 -5.79 -16.58
N GLY A 572 -17.78 -6.82 -17.41
CA GLY A 572 -16.72 -7.55 -18.11
C GLY A 572 -15.71 -8.21 -17.16
N PRO A 573 -14.57 -8.70 -17.71
CA PRO A 573 -13.47 -9.18 -16.89
C PRO A 573 -13.11 -8.11 -15.86
N SER A 574 -13.03 -8.53 -14.60
CA SER A 574 -12.89 -7.83 -13.30
C SER A 574 -11.88 -6.67 -13.23
N GLY A 575 -12.04 -5.69 -14.11
CA GLY A 575 -11.17 -4.53 -14.25
C GLY A 575 -11.76 -3.39 -15.07
N TRP A 576 -13.02 -3.46 -15.54
CA TRP A 576 -13.42 -2.57 -16.64
C TRP A 576 -14.40 -1.44 -16.38
N ARG A 577 -15.10 -1.42 -15.25
CA ARG A 577 -15.82 -0.21 -14.81
C ARG A 577 -15.77 -0.04 -13.30
N GLY A 578 -14.97 0.92 -12.84
CA GLY A 578 -14.96 1.38 -11.45
C GLY A 578 -14.25 0.46 -10.45
N ALA A 579 -13.61 -0.62 -10.90
CA ALA A 579 -12.75 -1.44 -10.04
C ALA A 579 -11.58 -0.57 -9.53
N GLN A 580 -11.51 -0.37 -8.22
CA GLN A 580 -10.30 0.16 -7.60
C GLN A 580 -9.16 -0.81 -7.91
N ALA A 581 -7.97 -0.30 -8.22
CA ALA A 581 -6.79 -1.10 -8.59
C ALA A 581 -6.37 -2.18 -7.58
N GLY A 582 -7.05 -2.27 -6.43
CA GLY A 582 -6.69 -3.09 -5.29
C GLY A 582 -6.54 -4.60 -5.54
N ASP A 583 -7.24 -5.23 -6.50
CA ASP A 583 -7.09 -6.67 -6.75
C ASP A 583 -5.85 -6.98 -7.63
N ILE A 584 -5.58 -6.11 -8.61
CA ILE A 584 -4.34 -6.15 -9.42
C ILE A 584 -3.14 -5.79 -8.56
N ASP A 585 -3.26 -4.76 -7.72
CA ASP A 585 -2.20 -4.34 -6.80
C ASP A 585 -1.93 -5.44 -5.76
N SER A 586 -2.97 -6.15 -5.29
CA SER A 586 -2.80 -7.31 -4.39
C SER A 586 -2.07 -8.47 -5.07
N ALA A 587 -2.41 -8.78 -6.34
CA ALA A 587 -1.72 -9.81 -7.12
C ALA A 587 -0.24 -9.44 -7.37
N ALA A 588 0.02 -8.16 -7.68
CA ALA A 588 1.36 -7.64 -7.87
C ALA A 588 2.19 -7.66 -6.57
N GLU A 589 1.59 -7.28 -5.43
CA GLU A 589 2.25 -7.31 -4.13
C GLU A 589 2.53 -8.74 -3.65
N ALA A 590 1.63 -9.66 -3.95
CA ALA A 590 1.78 -11.08 -3.66
C ALA A 590 2.72 -11.80 -4.63
N ASP A 591 2.94 -11.31 -5.85
CA ASP A 591 3.70 -11.98 -6.92
C ASP A 591 3.16 -13.39 -7.26
N ILE A 592 1.83 -13.54 -7.19
CA ILE A 592 1.08 -14.76 -7.59
C ILE A 592 -0.19 -14.36 -8.34
N CYS A 593 -0.77 -15.33 -9.06
CA CYS A 593 -2.02 -15.14 -9.80
C CYS A 593 -3.21 -14.85 -8.86
N SER A 594 -4.18 -14.09 -9.34
CA SER A 594 -5.42 -13.76 -8.64
C SER A 594 -6.60 -14.22 -9.49
N VAL A 595 -7.44 -15.06 -8.93
CA VAL A 595 -8.62 -15.67 -9.55
C VAL A 595 -9.84 -14.96 -9.02
N ILE A 596 -10.60 -14.34 -9.91
CA ILE A 596 -11.77 -13.55 -9.56
C ILE A 596 -13.01 -14.27 -10.06
N VAL A 597 -13.98 -14.49 -9.16
CA VAL A 597 -15.27 -15.09 -9.48
C VAL A 597 -16.38 -14.05 -9.25
N THR A 598 -17.07 -13.69 -10.32
CA THR A 598 -18.10 -12.63 -10.31
C THR A 598 -19.46 -13.20 -10.65
N THR A 599 -20.50 -12.88 -9.87
CA THR A 599 -21.86 -13.34 -10.17
C THR A 599 -22.49 -12.54 -11.31
N VAL A 600 -23.01 -13.25 -12.31
CA VAL A 600 -23.72 -12.68 -13.46
C VAL A 600 -25.24 -12.79 -13.26
N GLY A 601 -25.70 -13.99 -12.87
CA GLY A 601 -27.09 -14.25 -12.51
C GLY A 601 -27.60 -15.61 -12.92
N HIS A 602 -28.91 -15.85 -12.79
CA HIS A 602 -29.45 -17.16 -13.14
C HIS A 602 -29.42 -17.36 -14.67
N PRO A 603 -28.83 -18.46 -15.17
CA PRO A 603 -28.84 -18.76 -16.59
C PRO A 603 -30.27 -19.02 -17.06
N LYS A 604 -30.53 -18.78 -18.35
CA LYS A 604 -31.82 -19.09 -18.97
C LYS A 604 -31.78 -20.47 -19.62
N GLU A 605 -32.82 -21.26 -19.39
CA GLU A 605 -33.13 -22.47 -20.13
C GLU A 605 -33.47 -22.14 -21.60
N SER A 606 -33.51 -23.16 -22.46
CA SER A 606 -33.84 -23.02 -23.89
C SER A 606 -35.21 -22.38 -24.15
N ASN A 607 -36.14 -22.50 -23.20
CA ASN A 607 -37.46 -21.88 -23.23
C ASN A 607 -37.49 -20.43 -22.68
N GLY A 608 -36.34 -19.86 -22.35
CA GLY A 608 -36.19 -18.50 -21.83
C GLY A 608 -36.44 -18.34 -20.31
N VAL A 609 -36.83 -19.42 -19.61
CA VAL A 609 -37.07 -19.41 -18.16
C VAL A 609 -35.74 -19.45 -17.41
N LYS A 610 -35.58 -18.64 -16.35
CA LYS A 610 -34.38 -18.68 -15.49
C LYS A 610 -34.28 -20.03 -14.76
N ASN A 611 -33.17 -20.74 -14.90
CA ASN A 611 -32.84 -21.91 -14.10
C ASN A 611 -32.38 -21.45 -12.70
N LYS A 612 -33.28 -21.54 -11.72
CA LYS A 612 -33.00 -21.15 -10.34
C LYS A 612 -32.12 -22.13 -9.57
N GLY A 613 -31.86 -23.33 -10.10
CA GLY A 613 -30.95 -24.31 -9.50
C GLY A 613 -29.48 -24.07 -9.87
N LYS A 614 -29.20 -23.08 -10.72
CA LYS A 614 -27.83 -22.71 -11.15
C LYS A 614 -27.61 -21.22 -11.03
N VAL A 615 -26.36 -20.81 -10.87
CA VAL A 615 -25.93 -19.42 -10.99
C VAL A 615 -24.80 -19.36 -12.03
N ALA A 616 -24.88 -18.38 -12.92
CA ALA A 616 -23.84 -18.08 -13.87
C ALA A 616 -22.81 -17.17 -13.20
N VAL A 617 -21.56 -17.58 -13.21
CA VAL A 617 -20.42 -16.81 -12.70
C VAL A 617 -19.40 -16.61 -13.80
N ASP A 618 -18.78 -15.45 -13.84
CA ASP A 618 -17.63 -15.16 -14.68
C ASP A 618 -16.35 -15.43 -13.90
N VAL A 619 -15.36 -16.02 -14.56
CA VAL A 619 -14.08 -16.37 -13.94
C VAL A 619 -12.95 -15.69 -14.69
N ASP A 620 -12.16 -14.89 -13.97
CA ASP A 620 -10.98 -14.22 -14.52
C ASP A 620 -9.73 -14.63 -13.76
N PHE A 621 -8.63 -14.83 -14.47
CA PHE A 621 -7.31 -14.86 -13.86
C PHE A 621 -6.57 -13.55 -14.15
N LEU A 622 -6.04 -12.92 -13.12
CA LEU A 622 -5.26 -11.70 -13.15
C LEU A 622 -3.85 -12.00 -12.65
N PHE A 623 -2.85 -11.63 -13.43
CA PHE A 623 -1.46 -11.77 -13.03
C PHE A 623 -0.60 -10.70 -13.71
N ILE A 624 0.64 -10.54 -13.27
CA ILE A 624 1.55 -9.51 -13.79
C ILE A 624 2.53 -10.13 -14.78
N ASP A 625 2.71 -9.48 -15.93
CA ASP A 625 3.84 -9.72 -16.82
C ASP A 625 5.12 -9.34 -16.07
N ARG A 626 5.95 -10.33 -15.72
CA ARG A 626 7.16 -10.09 -14.93
C ARG A 626 8.27 -9.38 -15.72
N GLU A 627 8.20 -9.35 -17.05
CA GLU A 627 9.18 -8.62 -17.87
C GLU A 627 8.83 -7.12 -17.93
N ASN A 628 7.54 -6.77 -18.05
CA ASN A 628 7.10 -5.40 -18.32
C ASN A 628 6.34 -4.74 -17.15
N GLY A 629 5.92 -5.51 -16.14
CA GLY A 629 5.06 -5.06 -15.05
C GLY A 629 3.59 -4.82 -15.43
N ASP A 630 3.22 -5.16 -16.67
CA ASP A 630 1.87 -4.96 -17.20
C ASP A 630 0.89 -5.99 -16.61
N PRO A 631 -0.34 -5.61 -16.24
CA PRO A 631 -1.35 -6.57 -15.84
C PRO A 631 -1.87 -7.37 -17.04
N LEU A 632 -2.04 -8.66 -16.85
CA LEU A 632 -2.55 -9.63 -17.81
C LEU A 632 -3.86 -10.21 -17.28
N ILE A 633 -4.83 -10.41 -18.19
CA ILE A 633 -6.12 -11.05 -17.88
C ILE A 633 -6.31 -12.27 -18.75
N ARG A 634 -6.64 -13.38 -18.10
CA ARG A 634 -7.24 -14.56 -18.71
C ARG A 634 -8.72 -14.60 -18.35
N ASP A 635 -9.57 -14.20 -19.29
CA ASP A 635 -11.04 -14.29 -19.15
C ASP A 635 -11.49 -15.70 -19.53
N ARG A 636 -11.80 -16.53 -18.52
CA ARG A 636 -12.26 -17.92 -18.70
C ARG A 636 -13.73 -17.99 -19.12
N GLY A 637 -14.44 -16.86 -19.11
CA GLY A 637 -15.83 -16.72 -19.48
C GLY A 637 -16.81 -17.22 -18.44
N VAL A 638 -18.08 -17.15 -18.83
CA VAL A 638 -19.21 -17.47 -17.95
C VAL A 638 -19.40 -18.97 -17.82
N ARG A 639 -19.48 -19.43 -16.57
CA ARG A 639 -19.70 -20.81 -16.17
C ARG A 639 -20.96 -20.94 -15.32
N ASN A 640 -21.74 -21.99 -15.57
CA ASN A 640 -22.96 -22.28 -14.82
C ASN A 640 -22.64 -23.25 -13.69
N ILE A 641 -22.63 -22.76 -12.45
CA ILE A 641 -22.38 -23.56 -11.26
C ILE A 641 -23.70 -23.86 -10.51
N PRO A 642 -23.77 -24.94 -9.70
CA PRO A 642 -24.91 -25.21 -8.84
C PRO A 642 -25.20 -24.03 -7.90
N TYR A 643 -26.48 -23.73 -7.69
CA TYR A 643 -26.92 -22.75 -6.72
C TYR A 643 -27.62 -23.43 -5.55
N PHE A 644 -27.10 -23.21 -4.35
CA PHE A 644 -27.66 -23.78 -3.13
C PHE A 644 -28.59 -22.77 -2.46
N THR A 645 -29.81 -23.20 -2.18
CA THR A 645 -30.80 -22.38 -1.50
C THR A 645 -30.44 -22.18 -0.02
N LYS A 646 -31.05 -21.17 0.60
CA LYS A 646 -30.79 -20.84 2.00
C LYS A 646 -31.05 -22.01 2.97
N ASP A 647 -31.96 -22.92 2.63
CA ASP A 647 -32.29 -24.08 3.46
C ASP A 647 -31.28 -25.23 3.30
N GLN A 648 -30.55 -25.25 2.18
CA GLN A 648 -29.48 -26.22 1.90
C GLN A 648 -28.13 -25.79 2.49
N ILE A 649 -27.92 -24.48 2.62
CA ILE A 649 -26.73 -23.93 3.27
C ILE A 649 -27.01 -23.85 4.76
N PRO A 650 -26.22 -24.51 5.62
CA PRO A 650 -26.41 -24.41 7.06
C PRO A 650 -26.39 -22.93 7.45
N PRO A 651 -27.41 -22.45 8.21
CA PRO A 651 -27.47 -21.06 8.60
C PRO A 651 -26.16 -20.73 9.30
N ILE A 652 -25.42 -19.76 8.75
CA ILE A 652 -24.19 -19.29 9.38
C ILE A 652 -24.61 -18.77 10.74
N SER A 653 -24.27 -19.50 11.80
CA SER A 653 -24.60 -19.10 13.16
C SER A 653 -23.95 -17.75 13.38
N LYS A 654 -24.73 -16.67 13.37
CA LYS A 654 -24.20 -15.37 13.75
C LYS A 654 -24.07 -15.44 15.26
N PRO A 655 -22.85 -15.43 15.82
CA PRO A 655 -22.71 -15.37 17.27
C PRO A 655 -23.49 -14.15 17.73
N SER A 656 -24.29 -14.30 18.79
CA SER A 656 -25.01 -13.18 19.39
C SER A 656 -24.01 -12.05 19.69
N ARG A 657 -24.47 -10.80 19.81
CA ARG A 657 -23.56 -9.69 20.21
C ARG A 657 -22.78 -10.01 21.48
N LYS A 658 -23.40 -10.75 22.42
CA LYS A 658 -22.77 -11.22 23.66
C LYS A 658 -21.66 -12.24 23.37
N GLU A 659 -21.94 -13.22 22.50
CA GLU A 659 -20.98 -14.23 22.09
C GLU A 659 -19.82 -13.64 21.27
N LYS A 660 -20.11 -12.72 20.34
CA LYS A 660 -19.09 -11.96 19.59
C LYS A 660 -18.16 -11.21 20.54
N LYS A 661 -18.73 -10.51 21.53
CA LYS A 661 -17.96 -9.81 22.55
C LYS A 661 -17.13 -10.79 23.39
N ARG A 662 -17.69 -11.93 23.79
CA ARG A 662 -16.99 -12.97 24.55
C ARG A 662 -15.81 -13.52 23.76
N ARG A 663 -16.03 -13.99 22.53
CA ARG A 663 -14.97 -14.51 21.65
C ARG A 663 -13.88 -13.47 21.39
N ARG A 664 -14.26 -12.21 21.15
CA ARG A 664 -13.27 -11.13 20.97
C ARG A 664 -12.42 -10.92 22.22
N ILE A 665 -13.01 -11.02 23.41
CA ILE A 665 -12.28 -10.92 24.68
C ILE A 665 -11.37 -12.15 24.87
N GLU A 666 -11.91 -13.36 24.67
CA GLU A 666 -11.15 -14.62 24.77
C GLU A 666 -9.96 -14.64 23.79
N ASP A 667 -10.18 -14.24 22.55
CA ASP A 667 -9.17 -14.15 21.50
C ASP A 667 -8.09 -13.10 21.80
N ALA A 668 -8.51 -11.92 22.25
CA ALA A 668 -7.57 -10.87 22.63
C ALA A 668 -6.72 -11.30 23.85
N HIS A 669 -7.29 -12.02 24.82
CA HIS A 669 -6.56 -12.54 25.99
C HIS A 669 -5.82 -13.85 25.76
N PHE A 670 -6.09 -14.55 24.67
CA PHE A 670 -5.34 -15.74 24.32
C PHE A 670 -3.87 -15.35 24.17
N CYS A 671 -2.96 -16.12 24.77
CA CYS A 671 -1.54 -16.00 24.50
C CYS A 671 -1.06 -17.39 24.11
N PRO A 672 -0.45 -17.58 22.94
CA PRO A 672 -0.05 -18.89 22.47
C PRO A 672 0.86 -19.57 23.49
N PRO A 673 0.64 -20.85 23.84
CA PRO A 673 1.50 -21.58 24.76
C PRO A 673 2.77 -22.06 24.04
N ILE A 674 3.61 -21.11 23.62
CA ILE A 674 4.88 -21.38 22.92
C ILE A 674 6.02 -21.21 23.91
N ASP A 675 6.83 -22.24 24.05
CA ASP A 675 8.09 -22.17 24.77
C ASP A 675 9.05 -21.28 23.99
N LEU A 676 9.28 -20.08 24.51
CA LEU A 676 10.27 -19.17 23.94
C LEU A 676 11.66 -19.71 24.28
N PRO A 677 12.60 -19.76 23.30
CA PRO A 677 13.98 -20.08 23.62
C PRO A 677 14.46 -19.09 24.68
N LEU A 678 15.03 -19.62 25.78
CA LEU A 678 15.57 -18.79 26.85
C LEU A 678 16.64 -17.85 26.26
N PRO A 679 16.65 -16.56 26.69
CA PRO A 679 17.55 -15.55 26.15
C PRO A 679 19.03 -15.83 26.40
#